data_AF-A0A812QLA9-F1
#
_entry.id   AF-A0A812QLA9-F1
#
_cell.length_a   1.000
_cell.length_b   1.000
_cell.length_c   1.000
_cell.angle_alpha   90.00
_cell.angle_beta   90.00
_cell.angle_gamma   90.00
#
_symmetry.space_group_name_H-M   'P 1'
#
loop_
_entity.id
_entity.type
_entity.pdbx_description
1 polymer ?
#
loop_
_entity_poly.entity_id
_entity_poly.type
_entity_poly.pdbx_seq_one_letter_code
_entity_poly.pdbx_strand_id
1 'polypeptide(L)'
;MARLRLCLALLSVLCSLLAESKEACVEGTHRAPPPQSAHSASLAQLWIRRAGAFCEADLSELRTVTLLVHCRQTREVCELRRPLILSYRPFFREVRWLLSWPNSTGQLRAEEHLCEKPGDPYLCVTKVGKQLEREGTASRGILYMHFDAVLAPCSFAQHFDARKIGTFGSKAQLRWDTFEGLDRCNGISAVGFESLPNLHCPWHLWESNRPRLRDALAELRHAGVLSFPPELSQGCWTGYDDLFYLPWPALHTYGVLAEIFARHNVHHEIAGPTALAVASLNGLEMQDFGCNLGVLTPLTLRVVTAPDFVCGHEVHYQEDGMVEAVEAVIKGNATLLLQAFANEQRSFLHILDWGVWGELPAMCILLGAGLALCLCPDTRDRVLFSYIVCAIYVLISVVIDLSMAVQSVQAPHEDYKFEPMCAVLLTELLKLVVSLCLILYAQCSHCSTQMMPSAEDVGWLVLPAVIFTLNNILVWWAIGSNDISTFGVFRDTMILWTAFLWRMVFGVPLGPTRLLAIAVLVFGLALNQLENLLQSRFSWPLLLVLLMTACNAMGSVVNEFALKRRDGLDINVQNAILYAAAIVFTALLILASGRGLDLYTHGVFRGFTRHTMFTVILQAFAGLAVSRILKYSDAVQKNIAACLRGPILVVISPAFVRSSASILTFFSAAIVASGCAIYLHQGPVGANNGIKDKSRGASH
;
A
#
# COMPACT_ATOMS: atom_id res chain seq x y z
N MET A 1 30.23 -11.50 31.06
CA MET A 1 30.96 -10.37 30.42
C MET A 1 31.59 -10.75 29.08
N ALA A 2 32.66 -11.57 29.02
CA ALA A 2 33.38 -11.84 27.75
C ALA A 2 32.49 -12.33 26.58
N ARG A 3 31.60 -13.31 26.82
CA ARG A 3 30.66 -13.82 25.80
C ARG A 3 29.69 -12.76 25.26
N LEU A 4 29.26 -11.82 26.10
CA LEU A 4 28.38 -10.73 25.69
C LEU A 4 29.13 -9.66 24.88
N ARG A 5 30.40 -9.39 25.19
CA ARG A 5 31.26 -8.53 24.35
C ARG A 5 31.42 -9.10 22.93
N LEU A 6 31.56 -10.42 22.80
CA LEU A 6 31.60 -11.10 21.49
C LEU A 6 30.27 -10.93 20.72
N CYS A 7 29.13 -11.05 21.39
CA CYS A 7 27.81 -10.83 20.79
C CYS A 7 27.67 -9.40 20.24
N LEU A 8 28.07 -8.40 21.01
CA LEU A 8 28.03 -6.99 20.61
C LEU A 8 29.00 -6.68 19.46
N ALA A 9 30.19 -7.31 19.45
CA ALA A 9 31.16 -7.17 18.36
C ALA A 9 30.62 -7.69 17.01
N LEU A 10 29.91 -8.84 17.02
CA LEU A 10 29.27 -9.37 15.82
C LEU A 10 28.20 -8.42 15.26
N LEU A 11 27.43 -7.76 16.13
CA LEU A 11 26.45 -6.76 15.73
C LEU A 11 27.13 -5.52 15.13
N SER A 12 28.24 -5.05 15.71
CA SER A 12 28.97 -3.89 15.16
C SER A 12 29.54 -4.16 13.77
N VAL A 13 30.01 -5.38 13.47
CA VAL A 13 30.49 -5.75 12.13
C VAL A 13 29.35 -5.68 11.10
N LEU A 14 28.17 -6.21 11.43
CA LEU A 14 26.99 -6.13 10.55
C LEU A 14 26.54 -4.67 10.33
N CYS A 15 26.58 -3.81 11.36
CA CYS A 15 26.28 -2.38 11.20
C CYS A 15 27.32 -1.66 10.32
N SER A 16 28.62 -1.96 10.49
CA SER A 16 29.69 -1.33 9.72
C SER A 16 29.60 -1.63 8.22
N LEU A 17 29.24 -2.87 7.85
CA LEU A 17 29.06 -3.26 6.45
C LEU A 17 27.97 -2.43 5.73
N LEU A 18 26.96 -1.94 6.45
CA LEU A 18 25.86 -1.16 5.87
C LEU A 18 26.17 0.32 5.65
N ALA A 19 27.26 0.84 6.21
CA ALA A 19 27.59 2.27 6.16
C ALA A 19 28.13 2.75 4.80
N GLU A 20 28.43 1.83 3.87
CA GLU A 20 29.12 2.10 2.61
C GLU A 20 28.20 2.32 1.39
N SER A 21 26.89 2.51 1.57
CA SER A 21 25.96 2.85 0.46
C SER A 21 25.05 4.05 0.78
N LYS A 22 25.02 5.07 -0.09
CA LYS A 22 24.19 6.29 0.06
C LYS A 22 23.75 6.88 -1.30
N GLU A 23 22.76 7.77 -1.23
CA GLU A 23 22.06 8.54 -2.30
C GLU A 23 20.90 7.79 -3.01
N ALA A 24 19.70 8.34 -3.23
CA ALA A 24 19.08 9.64 -2.89
C ALA A 24 17.53 9.53 -2.75
N CYS A 25 16.80 10.63 -2.45
CA CYS A 25 15.34 10.62 -2.12
C CYS A 25 14.54 11.86 -2.58
N VAL A 26 13.26 11.62 -2.98
CA VAL A 26 12.01 12.38 -2.70
C VAL A 26 11.80 13.81 -3.28
N GLU A 27 10.59 14.10 -3.83
CA GLU A 27 9.66 15.18 -3.39
C GLU A 27 8.30 15.25 -4.15
N GLY A 28 7.26 15.82 -3.50
CA GLY A 28 5.90 16.09 -4.01
C GLY A 28 4.98 16.78 -2.96
N THR A 29 3.89 17.49 -3.35
CA THR A 29 3.02 18.28 -2.41
C THR A 29 1.53 18.50 -2.83
N HIS A 30 0.64 18.86 -1.87
CA HIS A 30 -0.86 18.73 -1.87
C HIS A 30 -1.73 20.03 -1.87
N ARG A 31 -3.08 19.92 -2.13
CA ARG A 31 -4.31 20.56 -1.47
C ARG A 31 -5.56 20.60 -2.43
N ALA A 32 -6.86 20.82 -2.08
CA ALA A 32 -7.74 20.63 -0.89
C ALA A 32 -9.28 20.89 -1.24
N PRO A 33 -10.31 20.48 -0.43
CA PRO A 33 -11.77 20.43 -0.81
C PRO A 33 -12.75 21.33 0.03
N PRO A 34 -14.06 21.52 -0.30
CA PRO A 34 -15.23 20.67 0.14
C PRO A 34 -16.50 20.75 -0.82
N PRO A 35 -17.80 20.41 -0.48
CA PRO A 35 -18.47 19.65 0.60
C PRO A 35 -19.41 18.48 0.13
N GLN A 36 -20.27 17.90 1.00
CA GLN A 36 -21.06 16.64 0.78
C GLN A 36 -22.59 16.77 1.06
N SER A 37 -23.46 15.90 0.48
CA SER A 37 -24.58 15.19 1.20
C SER A 37 -25.48 14.21 0.37
N ALA A 38 -26.02 13.16 1.03
CA ALA A 38 -27.42 12.65 0.95
C ALA A 38 -27.99 11.70 -0.15
N HIS A 39 -27.29 10.70 -0.73
CA HIS A 39 -27.90 9.76 -1.72
C HIS A 39 -27.80 8.23 -1.50
N SER A 40 -27.23 7.71 -0.41
CA SER A 40 -26.86 6.27 -0.31
C SER A 40 -27.99 5.24 -0.20
N ALA A 41 -29.22 5.63 0.15
CA ALA A 41 -30.29 4.66 0.49
C ALA A 41 -31.06 4.06 -0.71
N SER A 42 -31.05 4.70 -1.89
CA SER A 42 -31.82 4.25 -3.07
C SER A 42 -31.07 3.23 -3.94
N LEU A 43 -29.73 3.30 -3.98
CA LEU A 43 -28.91 2.54 -4.93
C LEU A 43 -28.98 1.02 -4.74
N ALA A 44 -28.99 0.53 -3.50
CA ALA A 44 -28.99 -0.92 -3.23
C ALA A 44 -30.24 -1.64 -3.80
N GLN A 45 -31.39 -0.96 -3.84
CA GLN A 45 -32.63 -1.51 -4.41
C GLN A 45 -32.63 -1.52 -5.96
N LEU A 46 -31.87 -0.62 -6.58
CA LEU A 46 -31.66 -0.59 -8.04
C LEU A 46 -30.80 -1.76 -8.52
N TRP A 47 -29.73 -2.10 -7.79
CA TRP A 47 -28.80 -3.18 -8.16
C TRP A 47 -29.43 -4.58 -8.16
N ILE A 48 -30.29 -4.90 -7.18
CA ILE A 48 -30.93 -6.23 -7.07
C ILE A 48 -31.84 -6.52 -8.27
N ARG A 49 -32.45 -5.48 -8.88
CA ARG A 49 -33.24 -5.63 -10.12
C ARG A 49 -32.38 -5.81 -11.37
N ARG A 50 -31.09 -5.46 -11.35
CA ARG A 50 -30.21 -5.39 -12.52
C ARG A 50 -29.26 -6.58 -12.69
N ALA A 51 -29.09 -7.42 -11.66
CA ALA A 51 -28.20 -8.59 -11.71
C ALA A 51 -28.61 -9.64 -12.78
N GLY A 52 -29.85 -9.60 -13.28
CA GLY A 52 -30.30 -10.43 -14.41
C GLY A 52 -30.12 -9.83 -15.81
N ALA A 53 -29.65 -8.57 -15.92
CA ALA A 53 -29.75 -7.76 -17.15
C ALA A 53 -28.44 -7.05 -17.55
N PHE A 54 -27.27 -7.57 -17.18
CA PHE A 54 -26.01 -6.82 -17.29
C PHE A 54 -25.44 -6.67 -18.72
N CYS A 55 -25.99 -7.38 -19.72
CA CYS A 55 -25.69 -7.14 -21.12
C CYS A 55 -26.88 -7.48 -22.03
N GLU A 56 -27.98 -6.72 -21.88
CA GLU A 56 -29.12 -6.69 -22.82
C GLU A 56 -28.92 -5.66 -23.96
N ALA A 57 -27.80 -4.94 -23.98
CA ALA A 57 -27.49 -3.94 -24.99
C ALA A 57 -27.13 -4.57 -26.35
N ASP A 58 -27.53 -3.91 -27.46
CA ASP A 58 -27.13 -4.36 -28.79
C ASP A 58 -25.65 -4.05 -29.05
N LEU A 59 -24.86 -5.11 -29.20
CA LEU A 59 -23.42 -5.03 -29.51
C LEU A 59 -23.13 -5.04 -31.02
N SER A 60 -24.16 -5.00 -31.87
CA SER A 60 -24.02 -5.11 -33.34
C SER A 60 -23.07 -4.06 -33.91
N GLU A 61 -23.13 -2.81 -33.43
CA GLU A 61 -22.26 -1.73 -33.92
C GLU A 61 -20.79 -1.91 -33.48
N LEU A 62 -20.51 -2.21 -32.21
CA LEU A 62 -19.14 -2.43 -31.73
C LEU A 62 -18.46 -3.60 -32.44
N ARG A 63 -19.22 -4.66 -32.77
CA ARG A 63 -18.74 -5.80 -33.57
C ARG A 63 -18.38 -5.42 -35.02
N THR A 64 -18.72 -4.22 -35.48
CA THR A 64 -18.24 -3.66 -36.75
C THR A 64 -17.03 -2.73 -36.59
N VAL A 65 -16.50 -2.50 -35.38
CA VAL A 65 -15.40 -1.54 -35.14
C VAL A 65 -14.09 -2.28 -34.82
N THR A 66 -12.97 -1.72 -35.29
CA THR A 66 -11.63 -2.17 -34.91
C THR A 66 -11.13 -1.35 -33.72
N LEU A 67 -10.76 -1.99 -32.63
CA LEU A 67 -10.14 -1.35 -31.46
C LEU A 67 -8.61 -1.33 -31.63
N LEU A 68 -8.02 -0.14 -31.57
CA LEU A 68 -6.57 0.06 -31.51
C LEU A 68 -6.19 0.50 -30.09
N VAL A 69 -5.45 -0.35 -29.37
CA VAL A 69 -4.95 -0.01 -28.04
C VAL A 69 -3.50 0.45 -28.13
N HIS A 70 -3.16 1.62 -27.62
CA HIS A 70 -1.80 2.16 -27.68
C HIS A 70 -1.07 2.05 -26.34
N CYS A 71 -0.01 1.23 -26.32
CA CYS A 71 0.91 1.10 -25.20
C CYS A 71 2.18 1.92 -25.44
N ARG A 72 2.29 3.04 -24.70
CA ARG A 72 3.44 3.96 -24.74
C ARG A 72 4.60 3.52 -23.81
N GLN A 73 4.32 2.62 -22.86
CA GLN A 73 5.25 2.10 -21.86
C GLN A 73 6.21 1.03 -22.42
N THR A 74 7.13 0.56 -21.58
CA THR A 74 8.05 -0.53 -21.96
C THR A 74 7.29 -1.81 -22.31
N ARG A 75 7.90 -2.66 -23.13
CA ARG A 75 7.26 -3.87 -23.67
C ARG A 75 6.81 -4.83 -22.57
N GLU A 76 7.53 -4.89 -21.45
CA GLU A 76 7.20 -5.71 -20.28
C GLU A 76 5.87 -5.27 -19.64
N VAL A 77 5.68 -3.96 -19.44
CA VAL A 77 4.43 -3.39 -18.91
C VAL A 77 3.26 -3.65 -19.85
N CYS A 78 3.49 -3.56 -21.17
CA CYS A 78 2.49 -3.93 -22.16
C CYS A 78 2.11 -5.43 -22.04
N GLU A 79 3.08 -6.36 -22.06
CA GLU A 79 2.80 -7.81 -21.94
C GLU A 79 2.03 -8.17 -20.66
N LEU A 80 2.34 -7.53 -19.52
CA LEU A 80 1.60 -7.73 -18.27
C LEU A 80 0.12 -7.33 -18.38
N ARG A 81 -0.20 -6.24 -19.08
CA ARG A 81 -1.59 -5.79 -19.31
C ARG A 81 -2.30 -6.52 -20.46
N ARG A 82 -1.58 -7.34 -21.23
CA ARG A 82 -2.12 -8.04 -22.42
C ARG A 82 -3.40 -8.85 -22.15
N PRO A 83 -3.51 -9.69 -21.09
CA PRO A 83 -4.70 -10.52 -20.88
C PRO A 83 -5.98 -9.69 -20.68
N LEU A 84 -5.84 -8.55 -20.01
CA LEU A 84 -6.94 -7.62 -19.77
C LEU A 84 -7.40 -6.95 -21.06
N ILE A 85 -6.47 -6.42 -21.87
CA ILE A 85 -6.77 -5.83 -23.18
C ILE A 85 -7.35 -6.86 -24.16
N LEU A 86 -6.87 -8.10 -24.14
CA LEU A 86 -7.43 -9.16 -24.99
C LEU A 86 -8.85 -9.56 -24.60
N SER A 87 -9.32 -9.22 -23.38
CA SER A 87 -10.70 -9.45 -22.95
C SER A 87 -11.73 -8.58 -23.70
N TYR A 88 -11.30 -7.56 -24.45
CA TYR A 88 -12.16 -6.80 -25.36
C TYR A 88 -12.48 -7.54 -26.68
N ARG A 89 -11.73 -8.59 -27.06
CA ARG A 89 -11.91 -9.33 -28.33
C ARG A 89 -13.35 -9.84 -28.61
N PRO A 90 -14.19 -10.22 -27.64
CA PRO A 90 -15.57 -10.66 -27.91
C PRO A 90 -16.53 -9.53 -28.35
N PHE A 91 -16.17 -8.27 -28.12
CA PHE A 91 -17.04 -7.10 -28.29
C PHE A 91 -16.74 -6.32 -29.57
N PHE A 92 -15.49 -6.34 -30.03
CA PHE A 92 -15.01 -5.64 -31.22
C PHE A 92 -14.76 -6.60 -32.38
N ARG A 93 -14.70 -6.07 -33.62
CA ARG A 93 -14.35 -6.87 -34.81
C ARG A 93 -12.95 -7.46 -34.69
N GLU A 94 -12.02 -6.62 -34.27
CA GLU A 94 -10.60 -6.93 -34.12
C GLU A 94 -10.01 -6.00 -33.05
N VAL A 95 -9.01 -6.48 -32.31
CA VAL A 95 -8.23 -5.69 -31.35
C VAL A 95 -6.76 -5.76 -31.78
N ARG A 96 -6.18 -4.64 -32.22
CA ARG A 96 -4.76 -4.51 -32.53
C ARG A 96 -4.05 -3.62 -31.50
N TRP A 97 -2.73 -3.79 -31.40
CA TRP A 97 -1.88 -3.18 -30.39
C TRP A 97 -0.85 -2.27 -31.05
N LEU A 98 -0.87 -0.99 -30.69
CA LEU A 98 0.10 0.01 -31.11
C LEU A 98 1.19 0.11 -30.03
N LEU A 99 2.46 0.03 -30.43
CA LEU A 99 3.60 -0.04 -29.54
C LEU A 99 4.54 1.13 -29.81
N SER A 100 4.96 1.85 -28.77
CA SER A 100 6.00 2.88 -28.90
C SER A 100 7.44 2.32 -28.91
N TRP A 101 7.64 1.04 -28.58
CA TRP A 101 8.96 0.43 -28.44
C TRP A 101 9.04 -0.97 -29.08
N PRO A 102 10.11 -1.30 -29.82
CA PRO A 102 10.32 -2.65 -30.37
C PRO A 102 10.70 -3.64 -29.27
N ASN A 103 10.54 -4.94 -29.54
CA ASN A 103 11.11 -6.00 -28.71
C ASN A 103 12.58 -6.26 -29.08
N SER A 104 13.29 -6.98 -28.20
CA SER A 104 14.71 -7.34 -28.35
C SER A 104 15.03 -8.21 -29.58
N THR A 105 14.02 -8.82 -30.23
CA THR A 105 14.16 -9.67 -31.42
C THR A 105 13.68 -9.01 -32.72
N GLY A 106 13.08 -7.82 -32.66
CA GLY A 106 12.48 -7.12 -33.80
C GLY A 106 11.23 -7.77 -34.43
N GLN A 107 10.73 -8.89 -33.89
CA GLN A 107 9.58 -9.62 -34.46
C GLN A 107 8.25 -9.17 -33.83
N LEU A 108 7.36 -8.60 -34.64
CA LEU A 108 5.99 -8.26 -34.23
C LEU A 108 5.04 -9.45 -34.40
N ARG A 109 4.03 -9.55 -33.52
CA ARG A 109 2.90 -10.48 -33.71
C ARG A 109 1.90 -9.91 -34.73
N ALA A 110 1.00 -10.74 -35.26
CA ALA A 110 0.06 -10.32 -36.30
C ALA A 110 -0.88 -9.18 -35.86
N GLU A 111 -1.25 -9.14 -34.59
CA GLU A 111 -2.06 -8.07 -34.00
C GLU A 111 -1.26 -6.85 -33.52
N GLU A 112 0.05 -6.76 -33.81
CA GLU A 112 0.95 -5.74 -33.26
C GLU A 112 1.55 -4.83 -34.34
N HIS A 113 1.56 -3.53 -34.07
CA HIS A 113 2.15 -2.52 -34.94
C HIS A 113 3.10 -1.61 -34.14
N LEU A 114 4.29 -1.37 -34.69
CA LEU A 114 5.29 -0.48 -34.09
C LEU A 114 5.11 0.94 -34.63
N CYS A 115 4.87 1.90 -33.74
CA CYS A 115 4.77 3.30 -34.11
C CYS A 115 6.16 3.90 -34.40
N GLU A 116 6.31 4.58 -35.54
CA GLU A 116 7.60 5.17 -35.96
C GLU A 116 8.08 6.32 -35.05
N LYS A 117 7.14 7.07 -34.46
CA LYS A 117 7.42 8.10 -33.46
C LYS A 117 6.91 7.61 -32.10
N PRO A 118 7.79 7.37 -31.10
CA PRO A 118 7.37 6.97 -29.76
C PRO A 118 6.44 8.02 -29.13
N GLY A 119 5.26 7.60 -28.69
CA GLY A 119 4.26 8.48 -28.08
C GLY A 119 3.50 9.42 -29.01
N ASP A 120 3.53 9.23 -30.33
CA ASP A 120 2.63 9.91 -31.29
C ASP A 120 1.54 8.92 -31.76
N PRO A 121 0.33 8.96 -31.19
CA PRO A 121 -0.74 8.06 -31.59
C PRO A 121 -1.28 8.34 -32.99
N TYR A 122 -1.23 9.58 -33.51
CA TYR A 122 -2.04 9.96 -34.67
C TYR A 122 -1.46 9.50 -35.99
N LEU A 123 -0.15 9.65 -36.17
CA LEU A 123 0.53 9.04 -37.32
C LEU A 123 0.37 7.52 -37.29
N CYS A 124 0.44 6.92 -36.11
CA CYS A 124 0.33 5.47 -35.93
C CYS A 124 -1.08 4.95 -36.27
N VAL A 125 -2.12 5.56 -35.71
CA VAL A 125 -3.55 5.30 -36.01
C VAL A 125 -3.85 5.53 -37.50
N THR A 126 -3.35 6.62 -38.08
CA THR A 126 -3.53 6.93 -39.51
C THR A 126 -2.91 5.85 -40.39
N LYS A 127 -1.70 5.37 -40.07
CA LYS A 127 -1.01 4.34 -40.85
C LYS A 127 -1.70 2.99 -40.76
N VAL A 128 -2.04 2.55 -39.54
CA VAL A 128 -2.80 1.31 -39.31
C VAL A 128 -4.19 1.38 -39.96
N GLY A 129 -4.83 2.55 -39.92
CA GLY A 129 -6.12 2.74 -40.59
C GLY A 129 -6.03 2.68 -42.11
N LYS A 130 -5.10 3.41 -42.73
CA LYS A 130 -4.84 3.32 -44.19
C LYS A 130 -4.47 1.89 -44.62
N GLN A 131 -3.85 1.10 -43.74
CA GLN A 131 -3.61 -0.33 -43.98
C GLN A 131 -4.91 -1.15 -43.92
N LEU A 132 -5.70 -1.04 -42.83
CA LEU A 132 -6.97 -1.74 -42.63
C LEU A 132 -8.02 -1.43 -43.72
N GLU A 133 -8.04 -0.20 -44.22
CA GLU A 133 -8.89 0.23 -45.33
C GLU A 133 -8.50 -0.48 -46.64
N ARG A 134 -7.19 -0.54 -46.95
CA ARG A 134 -6.66 -1.26 -48.12
C ARG A 134 -6.80 -2.78 -48.04
N GLU A 135 -6.76 -3.33 -46.82
CA GLU A 135 -7.05 -4.75 -46.54
C GLU A 135 -8.53 -5.10 -46.82
N GLY A 136 -9.37 -4.12 -47.19
CA GLY A 136 -10.79 -4.36 -47.52
C GLY A 136 -11.60 -4.79 -46.31
N THR A 137 -11.19 -4.39 -45.11
CA THR A 137 -11.82 -4.87 -43.88
C THR A 137 -13.26 -4.36 -43.79
N ALA A 138 -14.21 -5.29 -43.55
CA ALA A 138 -15.61 -4.97 -43.27
C ALA A 138 -15.81 -4.38 -41.85
N SER A 139 -14.88 -3.53 -41.42
CA SER A 139 -15.02 -2.65 -40.26
C SER A 139 -15.74 -1.36 -40.70
N ARG A 140 -16.32 -0.60 -39.78
CA ARG A 140 -16.88 0.74 -40.01
C ARG A 140 -15.92 1.87 -39.67
N GLY A 141 -14.89 1.58 -38.88
CA GLY A 141 -13.95 2.57 -38.41
C GLY A 141 -13.05 2.04 -37.29
N ILE A 142 -12.37 2.99 -36.66
CA ILE A 142 -11.32 2.75 -35.66
C ILE A 142 -11.70 3.43 -34.36
N LEU A 143 -11.79 2.66 -33.28
CA LEU A 143 -11.79 3.17 -31.92
C LEU A 143 -10.35 3.11 -31.40
N TYR A 144 -9.73 4.27 -31.14
CA TYR A 144 -8.44 4.36 -30.46
C TYR A 144 -8.67 4.43 -28.94
N MET A 145 -7.83 3.73 -28.18
CA MET A 145 -7.82 3.73 -26.71
C MET A 145 -6.37 3.68 -26.19
N HIS A 146 -6.02 4.53 -25.23
CA HIS A 146 -4.73 4.45 -24.53
C HIS A 146 -4.71 3.31 -23.51
N PHE A 147 -3.52 2.76 -23.20
CA PHE A 147 -3.38 1.52 -22.41
C PHE A 147 -3.70 1.63 -20.89
N ASP A 148 -4.02 2.83 -20.41
CA ASP A 148 -4.55 3.11 -19.07
C ASP A 148 -6.01 3.62 -19.09
N ALA A 149 -6.65 3.65 -20.27
CA ALA A 149 -8.07 3.84 -20.42
C ALA A 149 -8.86 2.52 -20.34
N VAL A 150 -10.09 2.63 -19.84
CA VAL A 150 -11.01 1.50 -19.64
C VAL A 150 -12.39 1.87 -20.16
N LEU A 151 -13.02 0.87 -20.77
CA LEU A 151 -14.30 0.95 -21.45
C LEU A 151 -15.18 -0.20 -20.98
N ALA A 152 -16.44 0.08 -20.66
CA ALA A 152 -17.44 -0.91 -20.25
C ALA A 152 -18.28 -1.29 -21.48
N PRO A 153 -18.02 -2.40 -22.20
CA PRO A 153 -18.56 -2.59 -23.54
C PRO A 153 -20.10 -2.59 -23.60
N CYS A 154 -20.77 -3.17 -22.62
CA CYS A 154 -22.24 -3.23 -22.54
C CYS A 154 -22.89 -1.86 -22.23
N SER A 155 -22.20 -0.97 -21.52
CA SER A 155 -22.67 0.40 -21.24
C SER A 155 -22.31 1.36 -22.38
N PHE A 156 -21.11 1.20 -22.94
CA PHE A 156 -20.58 2.01 -24.05
C PHE A 156 -21.40 1.82 -25.33
N ALA A 157 -21.84 0.59 -25.63
CA ALA A 157 -22.71 0.32 -26.78
C ALA A 157 -24.01 1.13 -26.79
N GLN A 158 -24.52 1.57 -25.63
CA GLN A 158 -25.76 2.37 -25.52
C GLN A 158 -25.55 3.85 -25.89
N HIS A 159 -24.29 4.30 -25.93
CA HIS A 159 -23.89 5.69 -26.17
C HIS A 159 -23.10 5.86 -27.47
N PHE A 160 -22.98 4.80 -28.28
CA PHE A 160 -22.09 4.73 -29.44
C PHE A 160 -22.85 4.57 -30.76
N ASP A 161 -22.62 5.48 -31.71
CA ASP A 161 -23.09 5.44 -33.10
C ASP A 161 -21.90 5.39 -34.06
N ALA A 162 -21.72 4.28 -34.78
CA ALA A 162 -20.60 4.03 -35.67
C ALA A 162 -20.54 4.98 -36.89
N ARG A 163 -21.54 5.85 -37.10
CA ARG A 163 -21.59 6.86 -38.18
C ARG A 163 -21.03 8.22 -37.75
N LYS A 164 -20.87 8.47 -36.45
CA LYS A 164 -20.44 9.76 -35.88
C LYS A 164 -18.97 9.71 -35.45
N ILE A 165 -18.28 10.85 -35.45
CA ILE A 165 -16.91 10.96 -34.91
C ILE A 165 -17.02 11.02 -33.38
N GLY A 166 -16.39 10.08 -32.67
CA GLY A 166 -16.52 9.95 -31.22
C GLY A 166 -15.34 10.49 -30.44
N THR A 167 -15.61 11.03 -29.25
CA THR A 167 -14.60 11.57 -28.33
C THR A 167 -14.96 11.28 -26.88
N PHE A 168 -13.95 11.20 -26.02
CA PHE A 168 -14.05 10.95 -24.58
C PHE A 168 -15.07 11.87 -23.85
N GLY A 169 -15.18 13.15 -24.23
CA GLY A 169 -16.07 14.09 -23.55
C GLY A 169 -16.27 15.43 -24.26
N SER A 170 -17.54 15.84 -24.43
CA SER A 170 -17.93 17.10 -25.08
C SER A 170 -17.77 18.34 -24.20
N LYS A 171 -17.78 18.19 -22.87
CA LYS A 171 -17.61 19.31 -21.91
C LYS A 171 -16.16 19.68 -21.61
N ALA A 172 -15.22 18.78 -21.90
CA ALA A 172 -13.79 18.99 -21.68
C ALA A 172 -13.08 19.68 -22.86
N GLN A 173 -13.75 19.75 -24.02
CA GLN A 173 -13.27 20.49 -25.18
C GLN A 173 -13.45 21.99 -24.93
N LEU A 174 -12.39 22.63 -24.39
CA LEU A 174 -12.36 24.08 -24.24
C LEU A 174 -12.29 24.71 -25.63
N ARG A 175 -13.42 25.25 -26.09
CA ARG A 175 -13.52 26.11 -27.27
C ARG A 175 -13.08 27.50 -26.87
N TRP A 176 -11.97 27.97 -27.45
CA TRP A 176 -11.51 29.34 -27.30
C TRP A 176 -12.10 30.23 -28.41
N ASP A 177 -12.43 31.49 -28.12
CA ASP A 177 -13.10 32.37 -29.10
C ASP A 177 -12.15 33.29 -29.90
N THR A 178 -10.91 33.48 -29.44
CA THR A 178 -9.81 34.10 -30.22
C THR A 178 -8.45 33.62 -29.73
N PHE A 179 -7.41 33.69 -30.59
CA PHE A 179 -6.01 33.62 -30.17
C PHE A 179 -5.64 34.70 -29.12
N GLU A 180 -6.34 35.84 -29.06
CA GLU A 180 -6.15 36.89 -28.03
C GLU A 180 -6.86 36.59 -26.69
N GLY A 181 -7.87 35.71 -26.69
CA GLY A 181 -8.42 35.13 -25.46
C GLY A 181 -7.40 34.23 -24.76
N LEU A 182 -6.56 33.57 -25.57
CA LEU A 182 -5.58 32.57 -25.16
C LEU A 182 -4.35 33.15 -24.43
N ASP A 183 -3.94 34.37 -24.78
CA ASP A 183 -2.78 35.05 -24.16
C ASP A 183 -3.07 35.52 -22.72
N ARG A 184 -4.33 35.39 -22.25
CA ARG A 184 -4.75 35.72 -20.88
C ARG A 184 -4.68 34.55 -19.88
N CYS A 185 -4.30 33.35 -20.33
CA CYS A 185 -4.18 32.19 -19.44
C CYS A 185 -2.89 32.23 -18.60
N ASN A 186 -3.02 32.59 -17.32
CA ASN A 186 -1.98 32.43 -16.29
C ASN A 186 -2.13 31.05 -15.59
N GLY A 187 -1.03 30.40 -15.23
CA GLY A 187 -1.02 28.98 -14.85
C GLY A 187 -1.58 28.62 -13.46
N ILE A 188 -1.87 27.30 -13.32
CA ILE A 188 -2.01 26.48 -12.09
C ILE A 188 -3.06 26.91 -11.04
N SER A 189 -4.23 26.25 -11.06
CA SER A 189 -4.66 25.37 -9.95
C SER A 189 -5.75 24.39 -10.41
N ALA A 190 -5.92 23.26 -9.70
CA ALA A 190 -6.88 22.22 -10.03
C ALA A 190 -7.93 22.04 -8.92
N VAL A 191 -9.01 22.85 -8.92
CA VAL A 191 -10.25 22.58 -8.17
C VAL A 191 -11.45 23.19 -8.90
N GLY A 192 -12.52 22.41 -9.09
CA GLY A 192 -13.90 22.91 -9.21
C GLY A 192 -14.33 23.58 -10.52
N PHE A 193 -14.91 22.79 -11.43
CA PHE A 193 -15.77 23.33 -12.49
C PHE A 193 -17.14 23.68 -11.93
N GLU A 194 -17.35 24.94 -11.52
CA GLU A 194 -18.62 25.67 -11.68
C GLU A 194 -18.46 27.15 -11.26
N SER A 195 -18.74 28.07 -12.20
CA SER A 195 -18.78 29.55 -12.06
C SER A 195 -17.45 30.31 -11.81
N LEU A 196 -16.97 31.06 -12.83
CA LEU A 196 -16.65 32.51 -12.85
C LEU A 196 -15.58 32.88 -13.92
N PRO A 197 -15.56 34.14 -14.41
CA PRO A 197 -14.84 34.52 -15.64
C PRO A 197 -13.40 35.03 -15.39
N ASN A 198 -12.49 34.16 -14.99
CA ASN A 198 -11.04 34.40 -15.10
C ASN A 198 -10.33 33.10 -15.52
N LEU A 199 -9.79 33.11 -16.74
CA LEU A 199 -9.23 31.95 -17.44
C LEU A 199 -7.93 31.44 -16.78
N HIS A 200 -7.95 30.20 -16.29
CA HIS A 200 -6.76 29.46 -15.89
C HIS A 200 -6.65 28.15 -16.70
N CYS A 201 -5.68 28.07 -17.61
CA CYS A 201 -5.40 26.89 -18.42
C CYS A 201 -4.45 25.94 -17.64
N PRO A 202 -4.84 24.70 -17.31
CA PRO A 202 -4.05 23.82 -16.44
C PRO A 202 -2.95 23.01 -17.16
N TRP A 203 -2.53 23.41 -18.36
CA TRP A 203 -1.73 22.57 -19.25
C TRP A 203 -0.30 23.10 -19.47
N HIS A 204 0.65 22.53 -18.74
CA HIS A 204 2.08 22.91 -18.73
C HIS A 204 2.78 22.81 -20.10
N LEU A 205 2.25 22.01 -21.03
CA LEU A 205 2.77 21.87 -22.39
C LEU A 205 2.29 22.98 -23.36
N TRP A 206 1.30 23.79 -22.96
CA TRP A 206 0.62 24.74 -23.87
C TRP A 206 1.55 25.80 -24.46
N GLU A 207 2.40 26.41 -23.62
CA GLU A 207 3.32 27.48 -24.05
C GLU A 207 4.27 27.02 -25.17
N SER A 208 4.79 25.79 -25.06
CA SER A 208 5.70 25.22 -26.06
C SER A 208 5.01 24.78 -27.37
N ASN A 209 3.69 24.58 -27.35
CA ASN A 209 2.91 24.10 -28.49
C ASN A 209 2.12 25.19 -29.22
N ARG A 210 1.77 26.30 -28.55
CA ARG A 210 1.06 27.45 -29.14
C ARG A 210 1.66 27.95 -30.47
N PRO A 211 2.99 28.18 -30.61
CA PRO A 211 3.56 28.59 -31.91
C PRO A 211 3.47 27.47 -32.96
N ARG A 212 3.80 26.23 -32.58
CA ARG A 212 3.76 25.06 -33.49
C ARG A 212 2.37 24.82 -34.08
N LEU A 213 1.34 24.98 -33.26
CA LEU A 213 -0.07 24.89 -33.68
C LEU A 213 -0.43 25.99 -34.67
N ARG A 214 0.01 27.24 -34.42
CA ARG A 214 -0.20 28.37 -35.32
C ARG A 214 0.43 28.11 -36.69
N ASP A 215 1.66 27.60 -36.71
CA ASP A 215 2.39 27.29 -37.95
C ASP A 215 1.73 26.15 -38.74
N ALA A 216 1.26 25.10 -38.05
CA ALA A 216 0.49 24.01 -38.67
C ALA A 216 -0.85 24.48 -39.29
N LEU A 217 -1.59 25.34 -38.58
CA LEU A 217 -2.85 25.92 -39.08
C LEU A 217 -2.60 26.89 -40.26
N ALA A 218 -1.48 27.63 -40.24
CA ALA A 218 -1.08 28.46 -41.38
C ALA A 218 -0.74 27.60 -42.61
N GLU A 219 0.00 26.50 -42.46
CA GLU A 219 0.28 25.57 -43.56
C GLU A 219 -1.02 25.00 -44.16
N LEU A 220 -1.94 24.50 -43.32
CA LEU A 220 -3.24 24.00 -43.76
C LEU A 220 -4.02 25.05 -44.58
N ARG A 221 -3.98 26.32 -44.16
CA ARG A 221 -4.64 27.43 -44.86
C ARG A 221 -3.99 27.73 -46.21
N HIS A 222 -2.67 27.64 -46.31
CA HIS A 222 -1.93 27.80 -47.58
C HIS A 222 -2.12 26.60 -48.52
N ALA A 223 -2.22 25.39 -47.99
CA ALA A 223 -2.41 24.16 -48.76
C ALA A 223 -3.83 23.99 -49.33
N GLY A 224 -4.79 24.83 -48.93
CA GLY A 224 -6.17 24.80 -49.43
C GLY A 224 -6.95 23.53 -49.06
N VAL A 225 -6.44 22.74 -48.11
CA VAL A 225 -6.95 21.40 -47.75
C VAL A 225 -8.39 21.45 -47.23
N LEU A 226 -8.77 22.55 -46.58
CA LEU A 226 -10.11 22.84 -46.08
C LEU A 226 -10.45 24.32 -46.31
N SER A 227 -11.71 24.60 -46.66
CA SER A 227 -12.29 25.94 -46.53
C SER A 227 -12.53 26.23 -45.05
N PHE A 228 -11.52 26.77 -44.37
CA PHE A 228 -11.56 27.11 -42.95
C PHE A 228 -12.81 27.93 -42.59
N PRO A 229 -13.71 27.41 -41.74
CA PRO A 229 -14.76 28.23 -41.14
C PRO A 229 -14.12 29.31 -40.25
N PRO A 230 -14.68 30.53 -40.18
CA PRO A 230 -14.22 31.57 -39.27
C PRO A 230 -14.06 31.08 -37.83
N GLU A 231 -14.91 30.16 -37.40
CA GLU A 231 -14.95 29.54 -36.06
C GLU A 231 -13.65 28.80 -35.67
N LEU A 232 -12.89 28.29 -36.63
CA LEU A 232 -11.56 27.68 -36.41
C LEU A 232 -10.42 28.69 -36.46
N SER A 233 -10.61 29.82 -37.16
CA SER A 233 -9.70 30.98 -37.02
C SER A 233 -9.90 31.72 -35.69
N GLN A 234 -11.07 31.52 -35.08
CA GLN A 234 -11.46 32.00 -33.77
C GLN A 234 -10.98 31.05 -32.66
N GLY A 235 -11.00 29.72 -32.85
CA GLY A 235 -10.73 28.78 -31.76
C GLY A 235 -9.77 27.61 -32.00
N CYS A 236 -8.95 27.33 -30.99
CA CYS A 236 -8.34 26.01 -30.80
C CYS A 236 -9.27 25.10 -29.99
N TRP A 237 -9.22 23.80 -30.25
CA TRP A 237 -9.90 22.76 -29.50
C TRP A 237 -8.86 21.96 -28.70
N THR A 238 -8.81 22.16 -27.39
CA THR A 238 -7.95 21.40 -26.48
C THR A 238 -8.79 20.42 -25.67
N GLY A 239 -8.34 19.18 -25.54
CA GLY A 239 -9.04 18.09 -24.86
C GLY A 239 -8.23 16.82 -25.03
N TYR A 240 -8.55 15.76 -24.29
CA TYR A 240 -7.63 14.64 -24.22
C TYR A 240 -7.94 13.56 -25.24
N ASP A 241 -6.91 12.97 -25.84
CA ASP A 241 -7.03 12.03 -26.96
C ASP A 241 -6.94 10.54 -26.59
N ASP A 242 -6.93 10.21 -25.30
CA ASP A 242 -6.84 8.82 -24.80
C ASP A 242 -8.00 7.89 -25.21
N LEU A 243 -9.12 8.43 -25.72
CA LEU A 243 -10.22 7.64 -26.31
C LEU A 243 -10.95 8.45 -27.40
N PHE A 244 -10.92 7.98 -28.65
CA PHE A 244 -11.68 8.58 -29.76
C PHE A 244 -12.04 7.57 -30.84
N TYR A 245 -13.09 7.87 -31.62
CA TYR A 245 -13.56 7.02 -32.72
C TYR A 245 -13.58 7.78 -34.06
N LEU A 246 -13.02 7.13 -35.08
CA LEU A 246 -12.95 7.60 -36.46
C LEU A 246 -13.70 6.62 -37.39
N PRO A 247 -14.86 6.98 -37.95
CA PRO A 247 -15.44 6.24 -39.07
C PRO A 247 -14.58 6.43 -40.33
N TRP A 248 -14.57 5.46 -41.26
CA TRP A 248 -13.71 5.53 -42.46
C TRP A 248 -13.77 6.85 -43.24
N PRO A 249 -14.93 7.49 -43.49
CA PRO A 249 -14.98 8.77 -44.20
C PRO A 249 -14.24 9.92 -43.50
N ALA A 250 -14.07 9.85 -42.17
CA ALA A 250 -13.28 10.82 -41.42
C ALA A 250 -11.76 10.58 -41.55
N LEU A 251 -11.33 9.32 -41.72
CA LEU A 251 -9.94 8.91 -41.59
C LEU A 251 -9.01 9.59 -42.60
N HIS A 252 -9.44 9.78 -43.86
CA HIS A 252 -8.64 10.47 -44.86
C HIS A 252 -8.33 11.91 -44.42
N THR A 253 -9.37 12.65 -44.00
CA THR A 253 -9.24 14.04 -43.52
C THR A 253 -8.35 14.11 -42.28
N TYR A 254 -8.66 13.27 -41.28
CA TYR A 254 -7.89 13.16 -40.05
C TYR A 254 -6.41 12.83 -40.32
N GLY A 255 -6.13 11.95 -41.27
CA GLY A 255 -4.76 11.56 -41.64
C GLY A 255 -3.95 12.70 -42.26
N VAL A 256 -4.55 13.51 -43.14
CA VAL A 256 -3.87 14.70 -43.70
C VAL A 256 -3.56 15.71 -42.60
N LEU A 257 -4.49 15.90 -41.65
CA LEU A 257 -4.30 16.78 -40.49
C LEU A 257 -3.18 16.27 -39.58
N ALA A 258 -3.21 14.99 -39.20
CA ALA A 258 -2.19 14.34 -38.39
C ALA A 258 -0.79 14.45 -39.03
N GLU A 259 -0.68 14.25 -40.34
CA GLU A 259 0.58 14.39 -41.09
C GLU A 259 1.15 15.82 -41.08
N ILE A 260 0.32 16.86 -40.98
CA ILE A 260 0.77 18.26 -40.86
C ILE A 260 1.10 18.60 -39.41
N PHE A 261 0.21 18.30 -38.46
CA PHE A 261 0.45 18.55 -37.03
C PHE A 261 1.71 17.86 -36.50
N ALA A 262 1.94 16.60 -36.90
CA ALA A 262 3.14 15.86 -36.53
C ALA A 262 4.42 16.35 -37.24
N ARG A 263 4.32 17.11 -38.35
CA ARG A 263 5.47 17.75 -39.01
C ARG A 263 5.94 18.99 -38.27
N HIS A 264 4.98 19.76 -37.74
CA HIS A 264 5.22 20.91 -36.86
C HIS A 264 5.50 20.52 -35.40
N ASN A 265 5.48 19.22 -35.06
CA ASN A 265 5.66 18.69 -33.70
C ASN A 265 4.66 19.27 -32.68
N VAL A 266 3.40 19.41 -33.08
CA VAL A 266 2.29 19.72 -32.19
C VAL A 266 1.96 18.48 -31.35
N HIS A 267 1.84 18.66 -30.03
CA HIS A 267 1.52 17.57 -29.10
C HIS A 267 0.14 16.95 -29.41
N HIS A 268 -0.01 15.65 -29.17
CA HIS A 268 -1.22 14.91 -29.57
C HIS A 268 -2.49 15.54 -28.98
N GLU A 269 -2.57 15.68 -27.66
CA GLU A 269 -3.66 16.29 -26.87
C GLU A 269 -4.14 17.69 -27.33
N ILE A 270 -3.41 18.33 -28.25
CA ILE A 270 -3.80 19.60 -28.89
C ILE A 270 -4.25 19.34 -30.34
N ALA A 271 -3.49 18.53 -31.06
CA ALA A 271 -3.71 18.23 -32.47
C ALA A 271 -4.92 17.31 -32.74
N GLY A 272 -5.27 16.36 -31.85
CA GLY A 272 -6.31 15.36 -32.14
C GLY A 272 -7.74 15.83 -31.96
N PRO A 273 -8.12 16.48 -30.84
CA PRO A 273 -9.43 17.09 -30.72
C PRO A 273 -9.66 18.11 -31.86
N THR A 274 -8.63 18.90 -32.18
CA THR A 274 -8.63 19.78 -33.35
C THR A 274 -8.81 18.99 -34.64
N ALA A 275 -8.08 17.89 -34.88
CA ALA A 275 -8.20 17.09 -36.10
C ALA A 275 -9.54 16.34 -36.22
N LEU A 276 -10.12 15.88 -35.10
CA LEU A 276 -11.45 15.26 -35.01
C LEU A 276 -12.54 16.29 -35.32
N ALA A 277 -12.48 17.46 -34.68
CA ALA A 277 -13.40 18.56 -34.94
C ALA A 277 -13.33 19.01 -36.41
N VAL A 278 -12.12 19.15 -36.96
CA VAL A 278 -11.92 19.51 -38.38
C VAL A 278 -12.41 18.40 -39.33
N ALA A 279 -12.22 17.12 -38.98
CA ALA A 279 -12.78 16.00 -39.75
C ALA A 279 -14.32 15.96 -39.70
N SER A 280 -14.94 16.44 -38.61
CA SER A 280 -16.40 16.53 -38.49
C SER A 280 -17.02 17.53 -39.47
N LEU A 281 -16.30 18.62 -39.78
CA LEU A 281 -16.74 19.65 -40.73
C LEU A 281 -16.90 19.16 -42.17
N ASN A 282 -16.41 17.95 -42.51
CA ASN A 282 -16.68 17.27 -43.77
C ASN A 282 -18.04 16.52 -43.78
N GLY A 283 -19.00 16.94 -42.95
CA GLY A 283 -20.38 16.46 -42.96
C GLY A 283 -20.67 15.28 -42.01
N LEU A 284 -19.87 15.10 -40.96
CA LEU A 284 -20.05 14.06 -39.95
C LEU A 284 -20.36 14.70 -38.60
N GLU A 285 -21.37 14.20 -37.90
CA GLU A 285 -21.68 14.67 -36.55
C GLU A 285 -20.64 14.17 -35.53
N MET A 286 -20.38 14.98 -34.50
CA MET A 286 -19.63 14.56 -33.31
C MET A 286 -20.56 13.84 -32.33
N GLN A 287 -20.02 12.87 -31.59
CA GLN A 287 -20.66 12.22 -30.44
C GLN A 287 -19.75 12.25 -29.21
N ASP A 288 -20.37 12.35 -28.04
CA ASP A 288 -19.74 12.18 -26.73
C ASP A 288 -19.97 10.74 -26.26
N PHE A 289 -18.93 10.06 -25.80
CA PHE A 289 -19.05 8.72 -25.24
C PHE A 289 -19.73 8.66 -23.87
N GLY A 290 -19.87 9.79 -23.16
CA GLY A 290 -20.55 9.84 -21.86
C GLY A 290 -19.76 9.22 -20.72
N CYS A 291 -18.43 9.30 -20.76
CA CYS A 291 -17.55 8.76 -19.71
C CYS A 291 -17.83 9.42 -18.33
N ASN A 292 -17.75 8.63 -17.26
CA ASN A 292 -18.27 9.03 -15.92
C ASN A 292 -17.36 10.01 -15.16
N LEU A 293 -16.09 10.10 -15.56
CA LEU A 293 -15.15 11.10 -15.09
C LEU A 293 -14.48 11.77 -16.28
N GLY A 294 -14.08 13.02 -16.09
CA GLY A 294 -13.24 13.74 -17.06
C GLY A 294 -11.79 13.25 -17.04
N VAL A 295 -11.06 13.65 -18.07
CA VAL A 295 -9.69 13.19 -18.40
C VAL A 295 -8.60 13.92 -17.57
N LEU A 296 -8.90 14.11 -16.29
CA LEU A 296 -8.08 14.80 -15.28
C LEU A 296 -8.29 14.25 -13.86
N THR A 297 -9.08 13.19 -13.73
CA THR A 297 -9.37 12.54 -12.45
C THR A 297 -9.05 11.06 -12.59
N PRO A 298 -8.11 10.51 -11.81
CA PRO A 298 -7.75 9.11 -11.87
C PRO A 298 -8.95 8.21 -11.52
N LEU A 299 -9.05 7.08 -12.20
CA LEU A 299 -10.11 6.11 -11.95
C LEU A 299 -9.84 5.37 -10.64
N THR A 300 -10.72 5.59 -9.66
CA THR A 300 -10.77 4.82 -8.39
C THR A 300 -11.66 3.59 -8.55
N LEU A 301 -11.43 2.56 -7.72
CA LEU A 301 -12.20 1.31 -7.74
C LEU A 301 -13.72 1.58 -7.73
N ARG A 302 -14.18 2.50 -6.87
CA ARG A 302 -15.59 2.89 -6.70
C ARG A 302 -16.24 3.48 -7.96
N VAL A 303 -15.45 4.11 -8.84
CA VAL A 303 -15.97 4.68 -10.10
C VAL A 303 -16.06 3.60 -11.16
N VAL A 304 -15.05 2.73 -11.23
CA VAL A 304 -15.04 1.58 -12.15
C VAL A 304 -16.16 0.59 -11.82
N THR A 305 -16.48 0.37 -10.54
CA THR A 305 -17.57 -0.51 -10.10
C THR A 305 -18.97 0.13 -10.15
N ALA A 306 -19.11 1.38 -10.62
CA ALA A 306 -20.40 2.07 -10.65
C ALA A 306 -21.39 1.43 -11.66
N PRO A 307 -22.71 1.40 -11.36
CA PRO A 307 -23.71 0.72 -12.21
C PRO A 307 -23.96 1.42 -13.54
N ASP A 308 -23.54 2.67 -13.63
CA ASP A 308 -23.61 3.57 -14.78
C ASP A 308 -22.24 3.73 -15.46
N PHE A 309 -21.20 2.99 -15.05
CA PHE A 309 -19.87 3.13 -15.64
C PHE A 309 -19.86 2.78 -17.14
N VAL A 310 -19.37 3.72 -17.95
CA VAL A 310 -19.29 3.68 -19.42
C VAL A 310 -17.84 3.62 -19.89
N CYS A 311 -17.02 4.58 -19.44
CA CYS A 311 -15.60 4.69 -19.78
C CYS A 311 -14.87 5.65 -18.84
N GLY A 312 -13.54 5.58 -18.84
CA GLY A 312 -12.64 6.53 -18.17
C GLY A 312 -11.16 6.29 -18.50
N HIS A 313 -10.26 7.11 -17.96
CA HIS A 313 -8.80 7.05 -18.18
C HIS A 313 -8.02 7.00 -16.86
N GLU A 314 -6.68 6.92 -16.94
CA GLU A 314 -5.78 7.03 -15.79
C GLU A 314 -6.11 5.98 -14.71
N VAL A 315 -6.15 4.71 -15.13
CA VAL A 315 -6.34 3.57 -14.22
C VAL A 315 -5.05 3.21 -13.49
N HIS A 316 -5.10 3.30 -12.16
CA HIS A 316 -4.05 2.84 -11.26
C HIS A 316 -4.15 1.33 -11.01
N TYR A 317 -3.64 0.53 -11.95
CA TYR A 317 -3.59 -0.94 -11.84
C TYR A 317 -2.76 -1.51 -10.66
N GLN A 318 -2.22 -0.64 -9.80
CA GLN A 318 -1.57 -0.99 -8.53
C GLN A 318 -2.52 -0.91 -7.32
N GLU A 319 -3.74 -0.41 -7.50
CA GLU A 319 -4.81 -0.40 -6.48
C GLU A 319 -5.40 -1.81 -6.31
N ASP A 320 -5.49 -2.30 -5.07
CA ASP A 320 -6.00 -3.65 -4.76
C ASP A 320 -7.44 -3.83 -5.27
N GLY A 321 -7.67 -4.89 -6.05
CA GLY A 321 -8.97 -5.18 -6.65
C GLY A 321 -9.29 -4.42 -7.93
N MET A 322 -8.44 -3.47 -8.37
CA MET A 322 -8.66 -2.70 -9.59
C MET A 322 -8.60 -3.57 -10.85
N VAL A 323 -7.65 -4.53 -10.91
CA VAL A 323 -7.52 -5.43 -12.07
C VAL A 323 -8.79 -6.27 -12.22
N GLU A 324 -9.29 -6.83 -11.12
CA GLU A 324 -10.50 -7.64 -11.06
C GLU A 324 -11.75 -6.81 -11.39
N ALA A 325 -11.83 -5.56 -10.92
CA ALA A 325 -12.95 -4.67 -11.23
C ALA A 325 -12.98 -4.28 -12.72
N VAL A 326 -11.83 -3.90 -13.29
CA VAL A 326 -11.72 -3.63 -14.73
C VAL A 326 -12.03 -4.88 -15.55
N GLU A 327 -11.53 -6.06 -15.15
CA GLU A 327 -11.84 -7.32 -15.81
C GLU A 327 -13.35 -7.65 -15.74
N ALA A 328 -14.00 -7.41 -14.60
CA ALA A 328 -15.43 -7.63 -14.41
C ALA A 328 -16.29 -6.68 -15.26
N VAL A 329 -15.87 -5.41 -15.37
CA VAL A 329 -16.47 -4.38 -16.23
C VAL A 329 -16.35 -4.76 -17.71
N ILE A 330 -15.16 -5.15 -18.17
CA ILE A 330 -14.94 -5.59 -19.55
C ILE A 330 -15.80 -6.81 -19.88
N LYS A 331 -15.87 -7.79 -18.97
CA LYS A 331 -16.60 -9.04 -19.18
C LYS A 331 -18.11 -8.96 -18.91
N GLY A 332 -18.62 -7.82 -18.42
CA GLY A 332 -20.03 -7.66 -18.05
C GLY A 332 -20.51 -8.64 -16.97
N ASN A 333 -19.61 -9.16 -16.14
CA ASN A 333 -19.92 -10.26 -15.22
C ASN A 333 -20.40 -9.71 -13.87
N ALA A 334 -21.72 -9.62 -13.71
CA ALA A 334 -22.37 -9.21 -12.47
C ALA A 334 -21.91 -10.01 -11.24
N THR A 335 -21.47 -11.27 -11.40
CA THR A 335 -20.94 -12.10 -10.29
C THR A 335 -19.57 -11.63 -9.81
N LEU A 336 -18.69 -11.22 -10.72
CA LEU A 336 -17.37 -10.65 -10.38
C LEU A 336 -17.53 -9.23 -9.84
N LEU A 337 -18.42 -8.42 -10.42
CA LEU A 337 -18.79 -7.11 -9.86
C LEU A 337 -19.42 -7.25 -8.47
N LEU A 338 -20.27 -8.25 -8.22
CA LEU A 338 -20.78 -8.56 -6.89
C LEU A 338 -19.70 -9.11 -5.95
N GLN A 339 -18.64 -9.76 -6.44
CA GLN A 339 -17.49 -10.11 -5.59
C GLN A 339 -16.66 -8.87 -5.23
N ALA A 340 -16.30 -8.01 -6.18
CA ALA A 340 -15.61 -6.75 -5.93
C ALA A 340 -16.41 -5.84 -5.00
N PHE A 341 -17.70 -5.63 -5.29
CA PHE A 341 -18.60 -4.82 -4.47
C PHE A 341 -18.97 -5.47 -3.13
N ALA A 342 -18.99 -6.80 -3.01
CA ALA A 342 -19.15 -7.45 -1.70
C ALA A 342 -17.85 -7.47 -0.88
N ASN A 343 -16.68 -7.31 -1.51
CA ASN A 343 -15.43 -7.03 -0.81
C ASN A 343 -15.44 -5.57 -0.31
N GLU A 344 -15.88 -4.61 -1.12
CA GLU A 344 -16.08 -3.20 -0.72
C GLU A 344 -17.13 -3.08 0.41
N GLN A 345 -18.35 -3.61 0.22
CA GLN A 345 -19.43 -3.48 1.20
C GLN A 345 -19.25 -4.31 2.47
N ARG A 346 -18.55 -5.46 2.47
CA ARG A 346 -18.25 -6.15 3.74
C ARG A 346 -17.14 -5.47 4.52
N SER A 347 -16.21 -4.81 3.83
CA SER A 347 -15.24 -3.92 4.48
C SER A 347 -15.96 -2.73 5.11
N PHE A 348 -16.97 -2.16 4.45
CA PHE A 348 -17.75 -1.05 5.03
C PHE A 348 -18.72 -1.45 6.16
N LEU A 349 -19.58 -2.46 5.95
CA LEU A 349 -20.68 -2.76 6.88
C LEU A 349 -20.27 -3.50 8.17
N HIS A 350 -19.14 -4.22 8.20
CA HIS A 350 -18.65 -4.82 9.45
C HIS A 350 -17.64 -3.95 10.22
N ILE A 351 -16.97 -3.00 9.56
CA ILE A 351 -16.02 -2.09 10.24
C ILE A 351 -16.75 -0.88 10.85
N LEU A 352 -17.83 -0.38 10.22
CA LEU A 352 -18.56 0.79 10.74
C LEU A 352 -19.33 0.53 12.05
N ASP A 353 -19.86 -0.67 12.28
CA ASP A 353 -20.50 -1.01 13.57
C ASP A 353 -19.48 -1.17 14.72
N TRP A 354 -18.21 -1.48 14.41
CA TRP A 354 -17.16 -1.62 15.41
C TRP A 354 -16.49 -0.29 15.81
N GLY A 355 -16.41 0.67 14.89
CA GLY A 355 -15.64 1.91 15.03
C GLY A 355 -16.08 2.89 16.12
N VAL A 356 -17.19 2.64 16.83
CA VAL A 356 -17.64 3.47 17.98
C VAL A 356 -18.08 2.63 19.19
N TRP A 357 -18.73 1.47 18.98
CA TRP A 357 -19.31 0.68 20.08
C TRP A 357 -18.58 -0.65 20.36
N GLY A 358 -17.81 -1.18 19.39
CA GLY A 358 -17.06 -2.44 19.55
C GLY A 358 -15.74 -2.29 20.30
N GLU A 359 -14.99 -1.20 20.05
CA GLU A 359 -13.68 -1.01 20.65
C GLU A 359 -13.74 -0.72 22.17
N LEU A 360 -14.75 0.02 22.65
CA LEU A 360 -14.75 0.53 24.04
C LEU A 360 -14.78 -0.58 25.13
N PRO A 361 -15.62 -1.63 25.06
CA PRO A 361 -15.61 -2.70 26.05
C PRO A 361 -14.33 -3.54 26.00
N ALA A 362 -13.85 -3.88 24.80
CA ALA A 362 -12.62 -4.63 24.59
C ALA A 362 -11.39 -3.84 25.08
N MET A 363 -11.34 -2.53 24.77
CA MET A 363 -10.35 -1.60 25.32
C MET A 363 -10.38 -1.58 26.84
N CYS A 364 -11.55 -1.40 27.47
CA CYS A 364 -11.66 -1.40 28.93
C CYS A 364 -11.21 -2.73 29.57
N ILE A 365 -11.49 -3.88 28.94
CA ILE A 365 -11.04 -5.20 29.40
C ILE A 365 -9.51 -5.35 29.25
N LEU A 366 -8.93 -4.95 28.12
CA LEU A 366 -7.50 -5.07 27.85
C LEU A 366 -6.65 -4.08 28.65
N LEU A 367 -7.14 -2.84 28.79
CA LEU A 367 -6.57 -1.84 29.69
C LEU A 367 -6.70 -2.31 31.13
N GLY A 368 -7.85 -2.86 31.54
CA GLY A 368 -8.06 -3.44 32.87
C GLY A 368 -7.11 -4.60 33.16
N ALA A 369 -6.91 -5.51 32.20
CA ALA A 369 -5.96 -6.61 32.30
C ALA A 369 -4.50 -6.11 32.32
N GLY A 370 -4.17 -5.10 31.52
CA GLY A 370 -2.85 -4.44 31.52
C GLY A 370 -2.56 -3.71 32.84
N LEU A 371 -3.55 -3.02 33.41
CA LEU A 371 -3.46 -2.39 34.72
C LEU A 371 -3.36 -3.44 35.82
N ALA A 372 -4.15 -4.51 35.76
CA ALA A 372 -4.08 -5.63 36.70
C ALA A 372 -2.69 -6.29 36.67
N LEU A 373 -2.10 -6.53 35.49
CA LEU A 373 -0.70 -6.97 35.37
C LEU A 373 0.31 -5.99 35.96
N CYS A 374 0.03 -4.70 35.88
CA CYS A 374 0.88 -3.66 36.44
C CYS A 374 0.80 -3.60 37.96
N LEU A 375 -0.39 -3.78 38.52
CA LEU A 375 -0.73 -3.64 39.96
C LEU A 375 -0.67 -4.94 40.75
N CYS A 376 -0.75 -6.12 40.10
CA CYS A 376 -0.71 -7.41 40.78
C CYS A 376 0.63 -7.60 41.51
N PRO A 377 0.63 -7.80 42.85
CA PRO A 377 1.84 -8.13 43.59
C PRO A 377 2.39 -9.50 43.18
N ASP A 378 3.72 -9.68 43.30
CA ASP A 378 4.47 -10.89 42.94
C ASP A 378 3.77 -12.16 43.50
N THR A 379 3.04 -12.87 42.63
CA THR A 379 2.22 -14.01 43.07
C THR A 379 3.13 -15.17 43.45
N ARG A 380 2.73 -15.91 44.49
CA ARG A 380 3.54 -17.00 45.09
C ARG A 380 3.97 -18.10 44.10
N ASP A 381 3.30 -18.23 42.96
CA ASP A 381 3.73 -19.04 41.82
C ASP A 381 4.18 -18.13 40.64
N ARG A 382 5.50 -18.02 40.47
CA ARG A 382 6.14 -17.24 39.39
C ARG A 382 5.95 -17.86 38.00
N VAL A 383 5.74 -19.17 37.92
CA VAL A 383 5.55 -19.89 36.66
C VAL A 383 4.15 -19.62 36.12
N LEU A 384 3.13 -19.74 36.97
CA LEU A 384 1.75 -19.37 36.63
C LEU A 384 1.65 -17.89 36.24
N PHE A 385 2.29 -16.99 37.00
CA PHE A 385 2.36 -15.56 36.67
C PHE A 385 2.88 -15.33 35.25
N SER A 386 4.02 -15.95 34.91
CA SER A 386 4.62 -15.78 33.59
C SER A 386 3.71 -16.25 32.45
N TYR A 387 2.95 -17.34 32.62
CA TYR A 387 2.01 -17.78 31.59
C TYR A 387 0.84 -16.81 31.42
N ILE A 388 0.31 -16.25 32.52
CA ILE A 388 -0.75 -15.24 32.49
C ILE A 388 -0.26 -13.97 31.78
N VAL A 389 0.94 -13.47 32.11
CA VAL A 389 1.51 -12.29 31.45
C VAL A 389 1.76 -12.56 29.95
N CYS A 390 2.28 -13.74 29.59
CA CYS A 390 2.44 -14.15 28.19
C CYS A 390 1.11 -14.20 27.43
N ALA A 391 0.06 -14.78 28.01
CA ALA A 391 -1.26 -14.87 27.36
C ALA A 391 -1.86 -13.48 27.12
N ILE A 392 -1.80 -12.58 28.10
CA ILE A 392 -2.28 -11.20 27.96
C ILE A 392 -1.43 -10.42 26.95
N TYR A 393 -0.10 -10.60 26.93
CA TYR A 393 0.77 -9.99 25.91
C TYR A 393 0.43 -10.45 24.50
N VAL A 394 0.16 -11.74 24.29
CA VAL A 394 -0.27 -12.28 22.99
C VAL A 394 -1.61 -11.69 22.59
N LEU A 395 -2.59 -11.62 23.50
CA LEU A 395 -3.91 -11.02 23.25
C LEU A 395 -3.80 -9.53 22.89
N ILE A 396 -3.08 -8.73 23.67
CA ILE A 396 -2.81 -7.31 23.36
C ILE A 396 -2.15 -7.18 21.99
N SER A 397 -1.19 -8.05 21.66
CA SER A 397 -0.51 -8.01 20.36
C SER A 397 -1.45 -8.31 19.20
N VAL A 398 -2.33 -9.31 19.31
CA VAL A 398 -3.33 -9.62 18.27
C VAL A 398 -4.27 -8.43 18.05
N VAL A 399 -4.65 -7.71 19.11
CA VAL A 399 -5.50 -6.52 19.00
C VAL A 399 -4.74 -5.33 18.39
N ILE A 400 -3.45 -5.18 18.66
CA ILE A 400 -2.58 -4.23 17.95
C ILE A 400 -2.53 -4.56 16.46
N ASP A 401 -2.25 -5.82 16.10
CA ASP A 401 -2.15 -6.27 14.71
C ASP A 401 -3.47 -6.03 13.95
N LEU A 402 -4.62 -6.33 14.57
CA LEU A 402 -5.95 -6.04 14.02
C LEU A 402 -6.23 -4.54 13.91
N SER A 403 -5.88 -3.74 14.92
CA SER A 403 -6.07 -2.28 14.92
C SER A 403 -5.23 -1.59 13.84
N MET A 404 -4.02 -2.08 13.58
CA MET A 404 -3.18 -1.61 12.48
C MET A 404 -3.73 -2.02 11.12
N ALA A 405 -4.22 -3.26 10.97
CA ALA A 405 -4.85 -3.73 9.74
C ALA A 405 -6.14 -2.96 9.40
N VAL A 406 -6.95 -2.61 10.39
CA VAL A 406 -8.13 -1.73 10.21
C VAL A 406 -7.70 -0.33 9.78
N GLN A 407 -6.64 0.23 10.38
CA GLN A 407 -6.12 1.55 9.99
C GLN A 407 -5.57 1.57 8.55
N SER A 408 -4.88 0.52 8.09
CA SER A 408 -4.41 0.44 6.71
C SER A 408 -5.54 0.30 5.69
N VAL A 409 -6.60 -0.45 6.02
CA VAL A 409 -7.79 -0.56 5.14
C VAL A 409 -8.60 0.74 5.11
N GLN A 410 -8.61 1.53 6.20
CA GLN A 410 -9.30 2.82 6.26
C GLN A 410 -8.55 3.98 5.56
N ALA A 411 -7.28 3.80 5.18
CA ALA A 411 -6.49 4.81 4.47
C ALA A 411 -5.59 4.20 3.37
N PRO A 412 -6.14 3.69 2.26
CA PRO A 412 -5.37 2.97 1.23
C PRO A 412 -4.39 3.83 0.41
N HIS A 413 -4.53 5.17 0.44
CA HIS A 413 -3.85 6.10 -0.48
C HIS A 413 -3.10 7.25 0.22
N GLU A 414 -2.88 7.18 1.53
CA GLU A 414 -1.97 8.08 2.24
C GLU A 414 -0.99 7.23 3.06
N ASP A 415 0.31 7.53 2.97
CA ASP A 415 1.26 7.14 4.01
C ASP A 415 0.70 7.51 5.38
N TYR A 416 1.06 6.74 6.42
CA TYR A 416 0.60 6.98 7.79
C TYR A 416 0.63 8.48 8.12
N LYS A 417 -0.55 9.07 8.35
CA LYS A 417 -0.73 10.54 8.48
C LYS A 417 0.09 11.16 9.62
N PHE A 418 0.61 10.32 10.52
CA PHE A 418 1.46 10.66 11.65
C PHE A 418 2.91 10.23 11.44
N GLU A 419 3.84 11.07 11.90
CA GLU A 419 5.28 10.75 11.95
C GLU A 419 5.50 9.57 12.94
N PRO A 420 5.96 8.39 12.49
CA PRO A 420 6.01 7.22 13.37
C PRO A 420 7.02 7.32 14.51
N MET A 421 8.09 8.11 14.35
CA MET A 421 9.01 8.39 15.46
C MET A 421 8.32 9.10 16.63
N CYS A 422 7.26 9.89 16.38
CA CYS A 422 6.45 10.51 17.42
C CYS A 422 5.58 9.48 18.16
N ALA A 423 5.04 8.49 17.44
CA ALA A 423 4.28 7.40 18.06
C ALA A 423 5.19 6.53 18.96
N VAL A 424 6.43 6.27 18.54
CA VAL A 424 7.45 5.61 19.38
C VAL A 424 7.75 6.45 20.62
N LEU A 425 8.06 7.74 20.46
CA LEU A 425 8.36 8.65 21.57
C LEU A 425 7.22 8.72 22.60
N LEU A 426 5.97 8.81 22.13
CA LEU A 426 4.77 8.82 22.97
C LEU A 426 4.55 7.47 23.69
N THR A 427 4.87 6.35 23.03
CA THR A 427 4.83 5.01 23.63
C THR A 427 5.84 4.89 24.77
N GLU A 428 7.08 5.34 24.58
CA GLU A 428 8.10 5.35 25.65
C GLU A 428 7.72 6.29 26.80
N LEU A 429 7.19 7.48 26.50
CA LEU A 429 6.70 8.45 27.50
C LEU A 429 5.57 7.85 28.35
N LEU A 430 4.58 7.20 27.73
CA LEU A 430 3.48 6.57 28.45
C LEU A 430 3.96 5.43 29.35
N LYS A 431 4.90 4.59 28.88
CA LYS A 431 5.52 3.54 29.70
C LYS A 431 6.32 4.12 30.87
N LEU A 432 7.02 5.24 30.69
CA LEU A 432 7.72 5.95 31.77
C LEU A 432 6.73 6.47 32.82
N VAL A 433 5.67 7.18 32.39
CA VAL A 433 4.62 7.70 33.29
C VAL A 433 3.99 6.57 34.10
N VAL A 434 3.57 5.47 33.46
CA VAL A 434 3.00 4.31 34.17
C VAL A 434 4.02 3.70 35.14
N SER A 435 5.29 3.57 34.75
CA SER A 435 6.34 3.03 35.64
C SER A 435 6.56 3.93 36.87
N LEU A 436 6.57 5.26 36.71
CA LEU A 436 6.67 6.23 37.80
C LEU A 436 5.45 6.17 38.74
N CYS A 437 4.23 6.06 38.18
CA CYS A 437 3.02 5.88 38.98
C CYS A 437 3.05 4.59 39.81
N LEU A 438 3.59 3.49 39.26
CA LEU A 438 3.75 2.22 39.99
C LEU A 438 4.81 2.31 41.09
N ILE A 439 5.91 3.04 40.86
CA ILE A 439 6.91 3.33 41.90
C ILE A 439 6.28 4.10 43.06
N LEU A 440 5.55 5.19 42.76
CA LEU A 440 4.87 6.01 43.78
C LEU A 440 3.82 5.20 44.55
N TYR A 441 3.01 4.40 43.83
CA TYR A 441 2.04 3.50 44.45
C TYR A 441 2.72 2.50 45.40
N ALA A 442 3.79 1.85 44.98
CA ALA A 442 4.54 0.90 45.82
C ALA A 442 5.13 1.57 47.08
N GLN A 443 5.66 2.80 46.95
CA GLN A 443 6.18 3.58 48.06
C GLN A 443 5.07 3.94 49.07
N CYS A 444 3.91 4.40 48.58
CA CYS A 444 2.74 4.71 49.42
C CYS A 444 2.13 3.46 50.09
N SER A 445 2.07 2.33 49.39
CA SER A 445 1.40 1.12 49.89
C SER A 445 2.23 0.29 50.86
N HIS A 446 3.56 0.28 50.75
CA HIS A 446 4.40 -0.69 51.46
C HIS A 446 5.51 -0.10 52.35
N CYS A 447 5.68 1.23 52.41
CA CYS A 447 6.66 1.89 53.30
C CYS A 447 8.07 1.28 53.21
N SER A 448 8.44 0.79 52.02
CA SER A 448 9.60 -0.07 51.79
C SER A 448 10.74 0.73 51.20
N THR A 449 11.94 0.59 51.79
CA THR A 449 13.18 1.17 51.25
C THR A 449 13.55 0.46 49.95
N GLN A 450 13.15 1.04 48.81
CA GLN A 450 13.53 0.53 47.49
C GLN A 450 15.05 0.54 47.33
N MET A 451 15.63 -0.55 46.83
CA MET A 451 17.06 -0.63 46.55
C MET A 451 17.42 0.31 45.40
N MET A 452 18.33 1.25 45.66
CA MET A 452 18.77 2.20 44.64
C MET A 452 19.64 1.52 43.58
N PRO A 453 19.47 1.85 42.28
CA PRO A 453 20.31 1.33 41.20
C PRO A 453 21.73 1.90 41.28
N SER A 454 22.74 1.07 41.05
CA SER A 454 24.12 1.56 40.89
C SER A 454 24.37 2.07 39.48
N ALA A 455 25.42 2.89 39.29
CA ALA A 455 25.81 3.39 37.98
C ALA A 455 26.09 2.26 36.96
N GLU A 456 26.55 1.09 37.42
CA GLU A 456 26.70 -0.07 36.54
C GLU A 456 25.34 -0.64 36.11
N ASP A 457 24.37 -0.74 37.02
CA ASP A 457 23.03 -1.23 36.70
C ASP A 457 22.32 -0.30 35.70
N VAL A 458 22.48 1.02 35.87
CA VAL A 458 22.02 2.03 34.89
C VAL A 458 22.66 1.79 33.52
N GLY A 459 23.99 1.57 33.46
CA GLY A 459 24.69 1.27 32.21
C GLY A 459 24.16 0.02 31.49
N TRP A 460 23.79 -1.02 32.24
CA TRP A 460 23.19 -2.23 31.66
C TRP A 460 21.75 -2.05 31.18
N LEU A 461 20.99 -1.10 31.73
CA LEU A 461 19.64 -0.74 31.29
C LEU A 461 19.64 0.26 30.12
N VAL A 462 20.67 1.09 30.00
CA VAL A 462 20.89 2.00 28.87
C VAL A 462 21.23 1.24 27.58
N LEU A 463 22.02 0.16 27.65
CA LEU A 463 22.41 -0.63 26.48
C LEU A 463 21.22 -1.19 25.65
N PRO A 464 20.21 -1.86 26.24
CA PRO A 464 19.04 -2.30 25.49
C PRO A 464 18.18 -1.13 24.99
N ALA A 465 18.16 0.03 25.67
CA ALA A 465 17.50 1.22 25.15
C ALA A 465 18.10 1.65 23.79
N VAL A 466 19.43 1.74 23.70
CA VAL A 466 20.13 2.06 22.44
C VAL A 466 19.82 1.03 21.34
N ILE A 467 19.86 -0.27 21.67
CA ILE A 467 19.62 -1.34 20.70
C ILE A 467 18.16 -1.33 20.21
N PHE A 468 17.18 -1.07 21.08
CA PHE A 468 15.78 -0.95 20.66
C PHE A 468 15.51 0.32 19.86
N THR A 469 16.12 1.47 20.20
CA THR A 469 16.03 2.67 19.37
C THR A 469 16.63 2.43 17.97
N LEU A 470 17.80 1.78 17.89
CA LEU A 470 18.40 1.38 16.61
C LEU A 470 17.49 0.44 15.82
N ASN A 471 16.92 -0.58 16.47
CA ASN A 471 15.95 -1.48 15.84
C ASN A 471 14.75 -0.70 15.25
N ASN A 472 14.22 0.27 15.99
CA ASN A 472 13.07 1.06 15.52
C ASN A 472 13.41 1.86 14.24
N ILE A 473 14.65 2.36 14.07
CA ILE A 473 15.12 2.95 12.80
C ILE A 473 15.17 1.89 11.69
N LEU A 474 15.80 0.75 11.97
CA LEU A 474 16.00 -0.33 11.01
C LEU A 474 14.68 -0.90 10.50
N VAL A 475 13.61 -0.91 11.31
CA VAL A 475 12.24 -1.27 10.89
C VAL A 475 11.76 -0.37 9.76
N TRP A 476 11.90 0.97 9.89
CA TRP A 476 11.45 1.90 8.84
C TRP A 476 12.24 1.75 7.54
N TRP A 477 13.56 1.58 7.64
CA TRP A 477 14.41 1.34 6.48
C TRP A 477 14.11 -0.01 5.81
N ALA A 478 13.90 -1.06 6.61
CA ALA A 478 13.57 -2.39 6.12
C ALA A 478 12.20 -2.42 5.42
N ILE A 479 11.17 -1.75 5.96
CA ILE A 479 9.85 -1.65 5.32
C ILE A 479 9.91 -0.79 4.06
N GLY A 480 10.59 0.37 4.10
CA GLY A 480 10.69 1.26 2.95
C GLY A 480 11.57 0.75 1.80
N SER A 481 12.37 -0.30 2.01
CA SER A 481 13.31 -0.84 1.01
C SER A 481 12.98 -2.26 0.53
N ASN A 482 12.01 -2.95 1.15
CA ASN A 482 11.61 -4.31 0.78
C ASN A 482 10.11 -4.34 0.47
N ASP A 483 9.67 -5.24 -0.40
CA ASP A 483 8.27 -5.61 -0.49
C ASP A 483 7.77 -6.23 0.83
N ILE A 484 6.50 -5.98 1.18
CA ILE A 484 5.89 -6.39 2.45
C ILE A 484 5.94 -7.91 2.63
N SER A 485 5.80 -8.65 1.52
CA SER A 485 5.96 -10.12 1.43
C SER A 485 7.35 -10.57 1.92
N THR A 486 8.43 -10.14 1.27
CA THR A 486 9.82 -10.48 1.63
C THR A 486 10.17 -10.00 3.04
N PHE A 487 9.76 -8.79 3.43
CA PHE A 487 9.94 -8.30 4.80
C PHE A 487 9.34 -9.26 5.83
N GLY A 488 8.09 -9.69 5.62
CA GLY A 488 7.40 -10.62 6.51
C GLY A 488 8.11 -11.96 6.68
N VAL A 489 8.62 -12.54 5.60
CA VAL A 489 9.37 -13.81 5.62
C VAL A 489 10.62 -13.72 6.51
N PHE A 490 11.47 -12.73 6.25
CA PHE A 490 12.79 -12.67 6.88
C PHE A 490 12.77 -12.03 8.27
N ARG A 491 11.73 -11.24 8.60
CA ARG A 491 11.47 -10.76 9.97
C ARG A 491 11.39 -11.91 10.99
N ASP A 492 10.84 -13.04 10.59
CA ASP A 492 10.60 -14.15 11.50
C ASP A 492 11.89 -14.95 11.85
N THR A 493 13.01 -14.68 11.15
CA THR A 493 14.36 -15.16 11.53
C THR A 493 14.81 -14.72 12.92
N MET A 494 14.16 -13.68 13.49
CA MET A 494 14.37 -13.23 14.88
C MET A 494 14.33 -14.38 15.90
N ILE A 495 13.54 -15.44 15.66
CA ILE A 495 13.41 -16.60 16.55
C ILE A 495 14.75 -17.35 16.64
N LEU A 496 15.40 -17.59 15.51
CA LEU A 496 16.71 -18.24 15.41
C LEU A 496 17.80 -17.36 16.06
N TRP A 497 17.80 -16.05 15.75
CA TRP A 497 18.70 -15.09 16.38
C TRP A 497 18.54 -15.07 17.91
N THR A 498 17.32 -15.10 18.42
CA THR A 498 17.05 -15.08 19.86
C THR A 498 17.57 -16.35 20.52
N ALA A 499 17.28 -17.53 19.96
CA ALA A 499 17.77 -18.80 20.50
C ALA A 499 19.31 -18.89 20.52
N PHE A 500 19.96 -18.37 19.46
CA PHE A 500 21.42 -18.31 19.34
C PHE A 500 22.05 -17.33 20.33
N LEU A 501 21.61 -16.06 20.33
CA LEU A 501 22.12 -15.01 21.21
C LEU A 501 21.87 -15.35 22.69
N TRP A 502 20.68 -15.85 23.03
CA TRP A 502 20.34 -16.27 24.40
C TRP A 502 21.29 -17.36 24.90
N ARG A 503 21.54 -18.40 24.07
CA ARG A 503 22.49 -19.47 24.40
C ARG A 503 23.92 -18.93 24.59
N MET A 504 24.35 -17.93 23.81
CA MET A 504 25.68 -17.32 23.99
C MET A 504 25.79 -16.48 25.27
N VAL A 505 24.76 -15.69 25.58
CA VAL A 505 24.76 -14.77 26.74
C VAL A 505 24.61 -15.53 28.05
N PHE A 506 23.61 -16.41 28.17
CA PHE A 506 23.35 -17.17 29.40
C PHE A 506 24.17 -18.46 29.50
N GLY A 507 24.69 -18.99 28.39
CA GLY A 507 25.54 -20.19 28.38
C GLY A 507 24.82 -21.51 28.63
N VAL A 508 23.50 -21.51 28.81
CA VAL A 508 22.68 -22.68 29.10
C VAL A 508 22.22 -23.35 27.79
N PRO A 509 22.35 -24.68 27.64
CA PRO A 509 21.81 -25.39 26.47
C PRO A 509 20.28 -25.48 26.55
N LEU A 510 19.58 -25.18 25.45
CA LEU A 510 18.12 -25.23 25.38
C LEU A 510 17.53 -26.66 25.55
N GLY A 511 18.29 -27.68 25.18
CA GLY A 511 17.87 -29.10 25.18
C GLY A 511 17.21 -29.53 23.86
N PRO A 512 17.19 -30.84 23.55
CA PRO A 512 16.75 -31.35 22.25
C PRO A 512 15.27 -31.06 21.97
N THR A 513 14.39 -31.21 22.97
CA THR A 513 12.94 -30.95 22.80
C THR A 513 12.64 -29.49 22.43
N ARG A 514 13.35 -28.53 23.04
CA ARG A 514 13.20 -27.10 22.71
C ARG A 514 13.76 -26.76 21.33
N LEU A 515 14.87 -27.39 20.92
CA LEU A 515 15.43 -27.23 19.58
C LEU A 515 14.49 -27.82 18.51
N LEU A 516 13.92 -29.00 18.75
CA LEU A 516 12.90 -29.60 17.89
C LEU A 516 11.67 -28.70 17.77
N ALA A 517 11.18 -28.14 18.88
CA ALA A 517 10.04 -27.22 18.88
C ALA A 517 10.32 -25.95 18.06
N ILE A 518 11.51 -25.36 18.17
CA ILE A 518 11.95 -24.23 17.35
C ILE A 518 12.02 -24.63 15.86
N ALA A 519 12.54 -25.82 15.53
CA ALA A 519 12.62 -26.29 14.15
C ALA A 519 11.23 -26.51 13.53
N VAL A 520 10.29 -27.12 14.27
CA VAL A 520 8.89 -27.29 13.84
C VAL A 520 8.22 -25.94 13.62
N LEU A 521 8.43 -24.98 14.53
CA LEU A 521 7.87 -23.64 14.44
C LEU A 521 8.40 -22.89 13.20
N VAL A 522 9.72 -22.87 13.00
CA VAL A 522 10.35 -22.23 11.82
C VAL A 522 9.92 -22.90 10.52
N PHE A 523 9.75 -24.23 10.50
CA PHE A 523 9.19 -24.94 9.35
C PHE A 523 7.75 -24.51 9.05
N GLY A 524 6.90 -24.36 10.07
CA GLY A 524 5.54 -23.84 9.91
C GLY A 524 5.50 -22.41 9.34
N LEU A 525 6.35 -21.51 9.84
CA LEU A 525 6.44 -20.14 9.31
C LEU A 525 6.96 -20.10 7.88
N ALA A 526 7.96 -20.92 7.54
CA ALA A 526 8.47 -21.05 6.18
C ALA A 526 7.41 -21.62 5.21
N LEU A 527 6.65 -22.64 5.63
CA LEU A 527 5.53 -23.17 4.83
C LEU A 527 4.45 -22.12 4.57
N ASN A 528 4.14 -21.26 5.56
CA ASN A 528 3.16 -20.18 5.39
C ASN A 528 3.61 -19.12 4.37
N GLN A 529 4.92 -19.05 4.09
CA GLN A 529 5.56 -18.06 3.22
C GLN A 529 6.24 -18.70 2.00
N LEU A 530 5.86 -19.93 1.63
CA LEU A 530 6.60 -20.73 0.65
C LEU A 530 6.71 -20.05 -0.73
N GLU A 531 5.64 -19.43 -1.21
CA GLU A 531 5.65 -18.72 -2.50
C GLU A 531 6.57 -17.49 -2.47
N ASN A 532 6.46 -16.68 -1.41
CA ASN A 532 7.33 -15.51 -1.18
C ASN A 532 8.81 -15.92 -1.04
N LEU A 533 9.10 -17.04 -0.37
CA LEU A 533 10.45 -17.61 -0.28
C LEU A 533 11.01 -17.99 -1.65
N LEU A 534 10.21 -18.64 -2.50
CA LEU A 534 10.63 -19.09 -3.83
C LEU A 534 10.85 -17.93 -4.81
N GLN A 535 10.12 -16.83 -4.63
CA GLN A 535 10.29 -15.61 -5.44
C GLN A 535 11.40 -14.68 -4.91
N SER A 536 11.71 -14.74 -3.62
CA SER A 536 12.72 -13.87 -2.99
C SER A 536 14.13 -14.08 -3.58
N ARG A 537 14.80 -12.97 -3.88
CA ARG A 537 16.21 -12.94 -4.30
C ARG A 537 17.06 -12.30 -3.21
N PHE A 538 18.28 -12.81 -3.04
CA PHE A 538 19.24 -12.18 -2.12
C PHE A 538 19.57 -10.76 -2.60
N SER A 539 19.37 -9.77 -1.73
CA SER A 539 19.42 -8.35 -2.05
C SER A 539 20.02 -7.54 -0.91
N TRP A 540 20.37 -6.28 -1.17
CA TRP A 540 20.81 -5.37 -0.11
C TRP A 540 19.72 -5.06 0.92
N PRO A 541 18.47 -4.75 0.53
CA PRO A 541 17.37 -4.56 1.48
C PRO A 541 17.11 -5.77 2.38
N LEU A 542 17.37 -7.01 1.90
CA LEU A 542 17.25 -8.22 2.70
C LEU A 542 18.26 -8.26 3.87
N LEU A 543 19.48 -7.75 3.67
CA LEU A 543 20.48 -7.64 4.73
C LEU A 543 20.05 -6.66 5.83
N LEU A 544 19.30 -5.61 5.48
CA LEU A 544 18.68 -4.70 6.47
C LEU A 544 17.65 -5.44 7.34
N VAL A 545 16.82 -6.31 6.76
CA VAL A 545 15.86 -7.14 7.53
C VAL A 545 16.60 -8.08 8.49
N LEU A 546 17.68 -8.72 8.03
CA LEU A 546 18.47 -9.64 8.86
C LEU A 546 19.22 -8.93 9.99
N LEU A 547 19.74 -7.71 9.78
CA LEU A 547 20.30 -6.90 10.87
C LEU A 547 19.21 -6.45 11.83
N MET A 548 18.07 -5.98 11.33
CA MET A 548 16.93 -5.57 12.17
C MET A 548 16.51 -6.72 13.11
N THR A 549 16.35 -7.95 12.61
CA THR A 549 15.97 -9.09 13.45
C THR A 549 17.06 -9.49 14.44
N ALA A 550 18.34 -9.39 14.06
CA ALA A 550 19.46 -9.58 14.97
C ALA A 550 19.52 -8.51 16.08
N CYS A 551 19.29 -7.22 15.75
CA CYS A 551 19.18 -6.13 16.71
C CYS A 551 18.01 -6.34 17.69
N ASN A 552 16.82 -6.69 17.20
CA ASN A 552 15.64 -6.94 18.04
C ASN A 552 15.87 -8.11 19.02
N ALA A 553 16.46 -9.21 18.51
CA ALA A 553 16.84 -10.36 19.32
C ALA A 553 17.91 -10.00 20.37
N MET A 554 18.94 -9.22 19.99
CA MET A 554 19.96 -8.74 20.91
C MET A 554 19.37 -7.85 22.01
N GLY A 555 18.53 -6.88 21.64
CA GLY A 555 17.86 -5.99 22.60
C GLY A 555 17.02 -6.79 23.60
N SER A 556 16.28 -7.80 23.12
CA SER A 556 15.47 -8.69 23.97
C SER A 556 16.32 -9.49 24.97
N VAL A 557 17.42 -10.11 24.51
CA VAL A 557 18.32 -10.92 25.35
C VAL A 557 19.14 -10.06 26.33
N VAL A 558 19.58 -8.88 25.90
CA VAL A 558 20.31 -7.93 26.77
C VAL A 558 19.38 -7.33 27.81
N ASN A 559 18.12 -7.03 27.47
CA ASN A 559 17.12 -6.55 28.42
C ASN A 559 16.80 -7.62 29.48
N GLU A 560 16.62 -8.89 29.08
CA GLU A 560 16.51 -10.01 30.03
C GLU A 560 17.72 -10.08 30.98
N PHE A 561 18.93 -10.00 30.41
CA PHE A 561 20.17 -10.04 31.20
C PHE A 561 20.24 -8.87 32.20
N ALA A 562 19.91 -7.65 31.78
CA ALA A 562 19.89 -6.47 32.64
C ALA A 562 18.85 -6.61 33.77
N LEU A 563 17.61 -6.97 33.43
CA LEU A 563 16.49 -7.13 34.37
C LEU A 563 16.74 -8.22 35.42
N LYS A 564 17.44 -9.31 35.06
CA LYS A 564 17.80 -10.41 35.97
C LYS A 564 19.13 -10.22 36.70
N ARG A 565 19.95 -9.23 36.33
CA ARG A 565 21.28 -9.04 36.93
C ARG A 565 21.21 -8.73 38.43
N ARG A 566 20.20 -7.98 38.89
CA ARG A 566 19.93 -7.74 40.31
C ARG A 566 18.48 -8.07 40.64
N ASP A 567 18.27 -9.15 41.37
CA ASP A 567 16.93 -9.59 41.74
C ASP A 567 16.21 -8.63 42.70
N GLY A 568 16.93 -7.94 43.58
CA GLY A 568 16.37 -6.98 44.52
C GLY A 568 16.05 -5.58 43.97
N LEU A 569 16.34 -5.28 42.69
CA LEU A 569 15.92 -4.01 42.09
C LEU A 569 14.44 -4.11 41.69
N ASP A 570 13.66 -3.08 42.05
CA ASP A 570 12.28 -2.96 41.61
C ASP A 570 12.20 -2.90 40.07
N ILE A 571 11.26 -3.65 39.48
CA ILE A 571 11.12 -3.74 38.03
C ILE A 571 10.66 -2.42 37.39
N ASN A 572 9.85 -1.64 38.10
CA ASN A 572 9.33 -0.37 37.61
C ASN A 572 10.43 0.71 37.65
N VAL A 573 11.34 0.67 38.64
CA VAL A 573 12.57 1.49 38.65
C VAL A 573 13.48 1.16 37.46
N GLN A 574 13.71 -0.13 37.18
CA GLN A 574 14.52 -0.56 36.04
C GLN A 574 13.89 -0.15 34.70
N ASN A 575 12.58 -0.33 34.57
CA ASN A 575 11.77 0.14 33.46
C ASN A 575 11.87 1.67 33.28
N ALA A 576 11.75 2.46 34.35
CA ALA A 576 11.82 3.92 34.27
C ALA A 576 13.18 4.40 33.72
N ILE A 577 14.29 3.77 34.12
CA ILE A 577 15.63 4.04 33.58
C ILE A 577 15.69 3.67 32.09
N LEU A 578 15.21 2.47 31.72
CA LEU A 578 15.18 1.96 30.35
C LEU A 578 14.39 2.90 29.41
N TYR A 579 13.19 3.29 29.81
CA TYR A 579 12.30 4.14 29.00
C TYR A 579 12.78 5.60 28.97
N ALA A 580 13.33 6.15 30.06
CA ALA A 580 13.94 7.48 30.05
C ALA A 580 15.15 7.53 29.09
N ALA A 581 16.00 6.50 29.08
CA ALA A 581 17.08 6.39 28.10
C ALA A 581 16.55 6.28 26.67
N ALA A 582 15.52 5.46 26.42
CA ALA A 582 14.90 5.31 25.10
C ALA A 582 14.28 6.62 24.57
N ILE A 583 13.65 7.43 25.44
CA ILE A 583 13.15 8.78 25.12
C ILE A 583 14.31 9.68 24.67
N VAL A 584 15.41 9.71 25.42
CA VAL A 584 16.59 10.53 25.08
C VAL A 584 17.18 10.12 23.74
N PHE A 585 17.42 8.83 23.48
CA PHE A 585 17.96 8.39 22.19
C PHE A 585 17.00 8.63 21.03
N THR A 586 15.69 8.46 21.23
CA THR A 586 14.68 8.74 20.20
C THR A 586 14.60 10.24 19.89
N ALA A 587 14.69 11.11 20.90
CA ALA A 587 14.75 12.55 20.70
C ALA A 587 16.04 12.99 19.98
N LEU A 588 17.20 12.46 20.37
CA LEU A 588 18.49 12.71 19.69
C LEU A 588 18.46 12.25 18.22
N LEU A 589 17.84 11.11 17.94
CA LEU A 589 17.61 10.60 16.59
C LEU A 589 16.73 11.55 15.76
N ILE A 590 15.60 12.01 16.30
CA ILE A 590 14.70 12.95 15.63
C ILE A 590 15.46 14.24 15.26
N LEU A 591 16.26 14.78 16.18
CA LEU A 591 17.11 15.94 15.92
C LEU A 591 18.16 15.66 14.84
N ALA A 592 18.88 14.54 14.92
CA ALA A 592 19.90 14.14 13.94
C ALA A 592 19.33 13.84 12.54
N SER A 593 18.05 13.47 12.45
CA SER A 593 17.36 13.19 11.19
C SER A 593 16.92 14.43 10.41
N GLY A 594 17.10 15.64 10.97
CA GLY A 594 16.63 16.90 10.39
C GLY A 594 15.12 17.15 10.54
N ARG A 595 14.31 16.13 10.88
CA ARG A 595 12.85 16.24 11.05
C ARG A 595 12.40 17.06 12.27
N GLY A 596 13.34 17.44 13.15
CA GLY A 596 13.04 18.30 14.31
C GLY A 596 12.40 19.66 13.93
N LEU A 597 12.74 20.22 12.78
CA LEU A 597 12.14 21.49 12.32
C LEU A 597 10.70 21.31 11.80
N ASP A 598 10.42 20.24 11.05
CA ASP A 598 9.07 19.88 10.58
C ASP A 598 8.12 19.59 11.76
N LEU A 599 8.64 18.93 12.80
CA LEU A 599 7.89 18.69 14.04
C LEU A 599 7.64 19.96 14.86
N TYR A 600 8.53 20.95 14.78
CA TYR A 600 8.31 22.26 15.39
C TYR A 600 7.25 23.07 14.62
N THR A 601 7.24 23.02 13.29
CA THR A 601 6.28 23.79 12.46
C THR A 601 4.90 23.15 12.38
N HIS A 602 4.79 21.81 12.39
CA HIS A 602 3.52 21.10 12.20
C HIS A 602 3.00 20.34 13.43
N GLY A 603 3.82 20.18 14.47
CA GLY A 603 3.44 19.60 15.76
C GLY A 603 3.52 18.07 15.82
N VAL A 604 3.92 17.56 16.99
CA VAL A 604 4.15 16.13 17.29
C VAL A 604 2.92 15.24 17.05
N PHE A 605 1.71 15.79 17.18
CA PHE A 605 0.44 15.06 17.04
C PHE A 605 -0.19 15.17 15.63
N ARG A 606 0.55 15.68 14.63
CA ARG A 606 0.08 15.75 13.23
C ARG A 606 -0.43 14.36 12.79
N GLY A 607 -1.67 14.30 12.31
CA GLY A 607 -2.31 13.09 11.79
C GLY A 607 -2.55 11.95 12.79
N PHE A 608 -2.36 12.15 14.09
CA PHE A 608 -2.77 11.17 15.10
C PHE A 608 -4.30 11.06 15.13
N THR A 609 -4.81 9.85 14.87
CA THR A 609 -6.24 9.54 14.99
C THR A 609 -6.57 8.93 16.35
N ARG A 610 -7.87 8.75 16.63
CA ARG A 610 -8.33 8.01 17.83
C ARG A 610 -7.78 6.57 17.84
N HIS A 611 -7.80 5.89 16.68
CA HIS A 611 -7.24 4.54 16.54
C HIS A 611 -5.71 4.54 16.72
N THR A 612 -5.00 5.52 16.18
CA THR A 612 -3.55 5.68 16.39
C THR A 612 -3.20 5.83 17.87
N MET A 613 -3.93 6.68 18.60
CA MET A 613 -3.77 6.85 20.04
C MET A 613 -4.07 5.56 20.81
N PHE A 614 -5.11 4.81 20.42
CA PHE A 614 -5.41 3.50 20.99
C PHE A 614 -4.27 2.49 20.76
N THR A 615 -3.72 2.41 19.54
CA THR A 615 -2.56 1.57 19.22
C THR A 615 -1.34 1.93 20.08
N VAL A 616 -1.03 3.22 20.26
CA VAL A 616 0.06 3.69 21.13
C VAL A 616 -0.14 3.26 22.58
N ILE A 617 -1.36 3.37 23.10
CA ILE A 617 -1.67 2.92 24.47
C ILE A 617 -1.47 1.40 24.60
N LEU A 618 -1.99 0.61 23.66
CA LEU A 618 -1.80 -0.86 23.67
C LEU A 618 -0.32 -1.24 23.56
N GLN A 619 0.47 -0.57 22.70
CA GLN A 619 1.91 -0.79 22.56
C GLN A 619 2.66 -0.49 23.87
N ALA A 620 2.25 0.53 24.62
CA ALA A 620 2.83 0.82 25.93
C ALA A 620 2.56 -0.32 26.93
N PHE A 621 1.32 -0.80 27.04
CA PHE A 621 0.98 -1.95 27.89
C PHE A 621 1.65 -3.25 27.44
N ALA A 622 1.78 -3.50 26.13
CA ALA A 622 2.54 -4.61 25.60
C ALA A 622 4.02 -4.56 26.05
N GLY A 623 4.66 -3.38 25.99
CA GLY A 623 6.03 -3.19 26.47
C GLY A 623 6.21 -3.43 27.98
N LEU A 624 5.24 -3.00 28.80
CA LEU A 624 5.21 -3.25 30.26
C LEU A 624 4.95 -4.72 30.62
N ALA A 625 4.21 -5.45 29.77
CA ALA A 625 4.06 -6.89 29.87
C ALA A 625 5.36 -7.61 29.45
N VAL A 626 6.02 -7.18 28.37
CA VAL A 626 7.32 -7.75 27.95
C VAL A 626 8.37 -7.67 29.05
N SER A 627 8.52 -6.54 29.75
CA SER A 627 9.53 -6.46 30.82
C SER A 627 9.26 -7.45 31.96
N ARG A 628 7.98 -7.67 32.32
CA ARG A 628 7.56 -8.69 33.28
C ARG A 628 7.86 -10.10 32.77
N ILE A 629 7.55 -10.41 31.51
CA ILE A 629 7.90 -11.72 30.91
C ILE A 629 9.42 -11.94 30.94
N LEU A 630 10.23 -10.93 30.59
CA LEU A 630 11.69 -11.04 30.63
C LEU A 630 12.27 -11.11 32.05
N LYS A 631 11.56 -10.62 33.08
CA LYS A 631 11.97 -10.76 34.49
C LYS A 631 11.69 -12.16 35.04
N TYR A 632 10.55 -12.76 34.71
CA TYR A 632 10.06 -14.02 35.30
C TYR A 632 10.19 -15.28 34.39
N SER A 633 10.43 -15.09 33.09
CA SER A 633 10.70 -16.11 32.07
C SER A 633 11.87 -15.60 31.21
N ASP A 634 11.99 -16.00 29.94
CA ASP A 634 13.14 -15.73 29.08
C ASP A 634 12.74 -15.18 27.69
N ALA A 635 13.70 -14.54 27.01
CA ALA A 635 13.48 -13.90 25.72
C ALA A 635 13.09 -14.89 24.62
N VAL A 636 13.53 -16.16 24.72
CA VAL A 636 13.17 -17.22 23.77
C VAL A 636 11.71 -17.59 23.95
N GLN A 637 11.26 -17.84 25.19
CA GLN A 637 9.86 -18.10 25.51
C GLN A 637 8.96 -16.91 25.11
N LYS A 638 9.38 -15.66 25.35
CA LYS A 638 8.65 -14.45 24.91
C LYS A 638 8.47 -14.40 23.39
N ASN A 639 9.53 -14.69 22.62
CA ASN A 639 9.46 -14.65 21.15
C ASN A 639 8.68 -15.84 20.57
N ILE A 640 8.73 -17.02 21.19
CA ILE A 640 7.91 -18.17 20.78
C ILE A 640 6.43 -17.95 21.12
N ALA A 641 6.10 -17.38 22.27
CA ALA A 641 4.72 -16.99 22.59
C ALA A 641 4.17 -15.99 21.58
N ALA A 642 4.98 -15.02 21.12
CA ALA A 642 4.59 -14.07 20.08
C ALA A 642 4.21 -14.72 18.74
N CYS A 643 4.74 -15.91 18.42
CA CYS A 643 4.37 -16.65 17.20
C CYS A 643 2.94 -17.19 17.21
N LEU A 644 2.28 -17.30 18.37
CA LEU A 644 0.87 -17.70 18.48
C LEU A 644 -0.09 -16.69 17.85
N ARG A 645 0.32 -15.43 17.65
CA ARG A 645 -0.50 -14.39 16.99
C ARG A 645 -0.96 -14.84 15.60
N GLY A 646 -0.06 -15.40 14.79
CA GLY A 646 -0.37 -15.85 13.43
C GLY A 646 -1.48 -16.91 13.41
N PRO A 647 -1.34 -18.05 14.11
CA PRO A 647 -2.40 -19.04 14.22
C PRO A 647 -3.70 -18.49 14.82
N ILE A 648 -3.63 -17.62 15.84
CA ILE A 648 -4.81 -16.95 16.40
C ILE A 648 -5.51 -16.10 15.33
N LEU A 649 -4.76 -15.29 14.57
CA LEU A 649 -5.29 -14.48 13.47
C LEU A 649 -5.86 -15.35 12.33
N VAL A 650 -5.30 -16.53 12.03
CA VAL A 650 -5.87 -17.45 11.03
C VAL A 650 -7.21 -18.04 11.48
N VAL A 651 -7.40 -18.29 12.78
CA VAL A 651 -8.68 -18.77 13.34
C VAL A 651 -9.69 -17.64 13.53
N ILE A 652 -9.24 -16.46 13.95
CA ILE A 652 -10.08 -15.29 14.21
C ILE A 652 -10.48 -14.59 12.90
N SER A 653 -9.56 -14.41 11.95
CA SER A 653 -9.80 -13.58 10.76
C SER A 653 -11.06 -13.95 9.97
N PRO A 654 -11.47 -15.22 9.74
CA PRO A 654 -12.71 -15.53 9.03
C PRO A 654 -13.99 -14.94 9.65
N ALA A 655 -13.96 -14.57 10.93
CA ALA A 655 -15.08 -13.91 11.63
C ALA A 655 -15.10 -12.37 11.46
N PHE A 656 -14.00 -11.76 11.01
CA PHE A 656 -13.84 -10.29 10.90
C PHE A 656 -13.49 -9.82 9.47
N VAL A 657 -12.85 -10.69 8.68
CA VAL A 657 -12.36 -10.47 7.32
C VAL A 657 -12.67 -11.73 6.51
N ARG A 658 -13.33 -11.61 5.35
CA ARG A 658 -13.55 -12.77 4.47
C ARG A 658 -12.29 -13.10 3.67
N SER A 659 -11.22 -13.49 4.37
CA SER A 659 -10.05 -14.07 3.73
C SER A 659 -10.40 -15.49 3.26
N SER A 660 -10.05 -15.83 2.03
CA SER A 660 -10.00 -17.21 1.56
C SER A 660 -8.70 -17.84 2.05
N ALA A 661 -8.55 -17.98 3.37
CA ALA A 661 -7.39 -18.60 3.99
C ALA A 661 -7.18 -19.99 3.38
N SER A 662 -6.03 -20.17 2.71
CA SER A 662 -5.75 -21.41 1.99
C SER A 662 -5.63 -22.59 2.95
N ILE A 663 -5.83 -23.81 2.45
CA ILE A 663 -5.59 -25.04 3.22
C ILE A 663 -4.13 -25.07 3.74
N LEU A 664 -3.18 -24.55 2.96
CA LEU A 664 -1.78 -24.39 3.37
C LEU A 664 -1.63 -23.43 4.55
N THR A 665 -2.37 -22.31 4.57
CA THR A 665 -2.38 -21.32 5.67
C THR A 665 -2.93 -21.92 6.97
N PHE A 666 -3.99 -22.74 6.91
CA PHE A 666 -4.49 -23.46 8.08
C PHE A 666 -3.50 -24.52 8.58
N PHE A 667 -2.89 -25.27 7.66
CA PHE A 667 -1.94 -26.33 7.99
C PHE A 667 -0.63 -25.77 8.59
N SER A 668 -0.08 -24.70 8.01
CA SER A 668 1.09 -23.99 8.53
C SER A 668 0.80 -23.38 9.90
N ALA A 669 -0.37 -22.75 10.10
CA ALA A 669 -0.81 -22.24 11.39
C ALA A 669 -0.88 -23.34 12.48
N ALA A 670 -1.42 -24.52 12.14
CA ALA A 670 -1.44 -25.66 13.05
C ALA A 670 -0.03 -26.14 13.42
N ILE A 671 0.90 -26.20 12.46
CA ILE A 671 2.32 -26.52 12.71
C ILE A 671 2.95 -25.49 13.66
N VAL A 672 2.80 -24.19 13.40
CA VAL A 672 3.33 -23.12 14.27
C VAL A 672 2.75 -23.23 15.69
N ALA A 673 1.44 -23.43 15.82
CA ALA A 673 0.78 -23.62 17.12
C ALA A 673 1.33 -24.85 17.86
N SER A 674 1.56 -25.97 17.17
CA SER A 674 2.15 -27.18 17.77
C SER A 674 3.59 -26.95 18.25
N GLY A 675 4.43 -26.26 17.46
CA GLY A 675 5.80 -25.91 17.86
C GLY A 675 5.81 -25.00 19.10
N CYS A 676 4.91 -24.02 19.15
CA CYS A 676 4.72 -23.18 20.33
C CYS A 676 4.30 -24.01 21.56
N ALA A 677 3.31 -24.90 21.42
CA ALA A 677 2.84 -25.74 22.52
C ALA A 677 3.93 -26.68 23.07
N ILE A 678 4.70 -27.35 22.19
CA ILE A 678 5.80 -28.24 22.60
C ILE A 678 6.87 -27.47 23.38
N TYR A 679 7.22 -26.26 22.94
CA TYR A 679 8.19 -25.43 23.67
C TYR A 679 7.63 -24.94 25.00
N LEU A 680 6.43 -24.35 25.00
CA LEU A 680 5.83 -23.76 26.20
C LEU A 680 5.58 -24.79 27.29
N HIS A 681 5.22 -26.04 26.94
CA HIS A 681 5.08 -27.14 27.90
C HIS A 681 6.40 -27.51 28.63
N GLN A 682 7.58 -27.11 28.12
CA GLN A 682 8.85 -27.28 28.83
C GLN A 682 9.08 -26.23 29.94
N GLY A 683 8.27 -25.16 29.99
CA GLY A 683 8.45 -24.01 30.87
C GLY A 683 9.72 -23.21 30.61
N PRO A 684 10.05 -22.23 31.48
CA PRO A 684 11.23 -21.37 31.33
C PRO A 684 12.55 -22.13 31.31
N VAL A 685 13.56 -21.59 30.63
CA VAL A 685 14.90 -22.21 30.51
C VAL A 685 15.71 -22.05 31.81
N GLY A 686 15.29 -22.77 32.85
CA GLY A 686 15.97 -22.84 34.14
C GLY A 686 15.20 -23.59 35.24
N ALA A 687 13.86 -23.64 35.15
CA ALA A 687 13.01 -24.20 36.21
C ALA A 687 13.26 -25.69 36.51
N ASN A 688 13.53 -26.50 35.47
CA ASN A 688 13.61 -27.97 35.60
C ASN A 688 14.87 -28.52 36.28
N ASN A 689 15.90 -27.70 36.55
CA ASN A 689 17.08 -28.17 37.29
C ASN A 689 16.81 -28.23 38.81
N GLY A 690 15.96 -27.35 39.35
CA GLY A 690 15.64 -27.29 40.79
C GLY A 690 14.84 -28.49 41.33
N ILE A 691 14.18 -29.26 40.46
CA ILE A 691 13.37 -30.43 40.83
C ILE A 691 14.20 -31.72 40.87
N LYS A 692 15.34 -31.79 40.14
CA LYS A 692 16.22 -32.97 40.14
C LYS A 692 17.30 -32.98 41.23
N ASP A 693 17.69 -31.82 41.77
CA ASP A 693 18.67 -31.78 42.87
C ASP A 693 18.03 -32.06 44.25
N LYS A 694 16.77 -31.66 44.49
CA LYS A 694 16.09 -31.95 45.76
C LYS A 694 15.79 -33.43 45.99
N SER A 695 15.81 -34.27 44.95
CA SER A 695 15.67 -35.73 45.07
C SER A 695 17.00 -36.50 45.13
N ARG A 696 18.14 -35.81 45.09
CA ARG A 696 19.48 -36.40 45.27
C ARG A 696 20.22 -35.97 46.54
N GLY A 697 19.73 -34.94 47.24
CA GLY A 697 20.32 -34.44 48.49
C GLY A 697 19.83 -35.13 49.78
N ALA A 698 19.08 -36.23 49.69
CA ALA A 698 18.47 -36.91 50.85
C ALA A 698 18.90 -38.38 50.98
N SER A 699 20.15 -38.69 50.64
CA SER A 699 20.75 -40.01 50.87
C SER A 699 22.28 -39.95 50.78
N HIS A 700 22.94 -39.31 51.75
CA HIS A 700 24.32 -39.59 52.20
C HIS A 700 24.59 -38.96 53.56
#